data_AF-A0A938KUA3-F1
#
_entry.id   AF-A0A938KUA3-F1
#
_cell.length_a   1.000
_cell.length_b   1.000
_cell.length_c   1.000
_cell.angle_alpha   90.00
_cell.angle_beta   90.00
_cell.angle_gamma   90.00
#
_symmetry.space_group_name_H-M   'P 1'
#
loop_
_entity.id
_entity.type
_entity.pdbx_description
1 polymer ?
#
loop_
_entity_poly.entity_id
_entity_poly.type
_entity_poly.pdbx_seq_one_letter_code
_entity_poly.pdbx_strand_id
1 'polypeptide(L)'
;MAQSSLLNAPHDAFIRRHIGINAQSLPTMLQAVGAATLDQLIEETIPEGIRMGNEMELPAPLTEQELLAELARIGDKNALYRNYIGAGYYGTLLPGVIQRNILENPGWYTQYTPYQAEIAQGRLEALLNFQTMVCDLTGMEIANASLLDESTAAAEAMLMLHAQRKEANRNKIFVSHKCFPQTQAVLATRAEPLGIEIVTGRVEDFTCDASFFACVFQYPDGYGKVRDYAPICAKAKEAGIATAVIADLMALVLLPSPGSWGADVVVGSAQRFGVPMGYGGPHAAFFATREAYKRHIPGRLIGVSMDAEGRTAYRMALQTREQHIRREKATSNICTAQVLLAIIASMYAVYHGPDGLRAIARRIHRRARVLDASLRALGFVPLNDSFFDTLVIESDQESLDKVRVIAETKGINLNFLVKGQVGISVDETTSLTDLAQVVSVFAAITNGLQADVMVLDQALDAQGSSDHPSVFTERTDVILEHPVFHRYHSEHELLRYIKRLESKDLSLCHSMIALGSCTMKLNASAEMIPITWPSFGLIHPFAPVSQTLGYQQIFQELTQYLRQVTGFAEISLQPNSGAQGEYTGLMVIRAYHRSRGDHHRNIALIPSSAHGTNPASAVMAGMQVVVVACDEQGNVDMADLSAKAERHSANLSCLMVTYPSTHGVFEGHIREICEVIHRHGGQVYMDGANMNAQVGLTSPALIGADVCHLNLHKTF
;
A
#
# COMPACT_ATOMS: atom_id res chain seq x y z
N MET A 1 15.85 -37.13 30.17
CA MET A 1 16.84 -36.63 29.20
C MET A 1 17.35 -37.80 28.38
N ALA A 2 16.71 -38.11 27.25
CA ALA A 2 17.33 -38.96 26.24
C ALA A 2 18.31 -38.07 25.45
N GLN A 3 19.57 -38.47 25.35
CA GLN A 3 20.59 -37.76 24.57
C GLN A 3 20.14 -37.72 23.11
N SER A 4 19.69 -36.56 22.61
CA SER A 4 19.52 -36.38 21.18
C SER A 4 20.92 -36.45 20.54
N SER A 5 21.05 -37.24 19.49
CA SER A 5 22.27 -37.33 18.68
C SER A 5 22.79 -35.92 18.33
N LEU A 6 24.08 -35.67 18.57
CA LEU A 6 24.79 -34.44 18.15
C LEU A 6 24.70 -34.18 16.63
N LEU A 7 24.31 -35.18 15.83
CA LEU A 7 24.13 -35.07 14.39
C LEU A 7 22.76 -34.49 14.00
N ASN A 8 21.80 -34.41 14.92
CA ASN A 8 20.52 -33.77 14.72
C ASN A 8 20.52 -32.45 15.50
N ALA A 9 21.02 -31.38 14.88
CA ALA A 9 20.82 -30.04 15.42
C ALA A 9 19.30 -29.82 15.64
N PRO A 10 18.84 -29.37 16.82
CA PRO A 10 17.40 -29.36 17.08
C PRO A 10 16.72 -28.36 16.14
N HIS A 11 15.66 -28.79 15.46
CA HIS A 11 14.74 -27.94 14.70
C HIS A 11 14.20 -26.75 15.55
N ASP A 12 14.28 -26.85 16.89
CA ASP A 12 13.99 -25.78 17.86
C ASP A 12 15.05 -24.65 17.92
N ALA A 13 16.02 -24.61 17.01
CA ALA A 13 17.03 -23.56 16.97
C ALA A 13 16.39 -22.17 16.80
N PHE A 14 15.44 -22.02 15.88
CA PHE A 14 14.77 -20.74 15.64
C PHE A 14 13.92 -20.28 16.84
N ILE A 15 13.15 -21.19 17.46
CA ILE A 15 12.33 -20.88 18.65
C ILE A 15 13.19 -20.24 19.75
N ARG A 16 14.39 -20.79 19.99
CA ARG A 16 15.34 -20.27 20.99
C ARG A 16 16.03 -18.97 20.59
N ARG A 17 15.96 -18.55 19.33
CA ARG A 17 16.40 -17.22 18.86
C ARG A 17 15.27 -16.20 18.90
N HIS A 18 14.04 -16.62 18.62
CA HIS A 18 12.86 -15.77 18.62
C HIS A 18 12.38 -15.44 20.04
N ILE A 19 12.33 -16.44 20.93
CA ILE A 19 11.90 -16.26 22.32
C ILE A 19 13.11 -15.87 23.18
N GLY A 20 13.06 -14.66 23.75
CA GLY A 20 14.15 -14.15 24.61
C GLY A 20 14.23 -14.80 26.00
N ILE A 21 13.18 -15.48 26.45
CA ILE A 21 13.14 -16.19 27.74
C ILE A 21 13.96 -17.47 27.63
N ASN A 22 14.91 -17.65 28.54
CA ASN A 22 15.70 -18.88 28.66
C ASN A 22 15.26 -19.73 29.87
N ALA A 23 15.78 -20.96 29.93
CA ALA A 23 15.46 -21.93 30.99
C ALA A 23 15.81 -21.45 32.41
N GLN A 24 16.70 -20.47 32.56
CA GLN A 24 17.08 -19.91 33.86
C GLN A 24 16.15 -18.78 34.29
N SER A 25 15.66 -17.96 33.34
CA SER A 25 14.74 -16.85 33.63
C SER A 25 13.29 -17.28 33.86
N LEU A 26 12.83 -18.35 33.21
CA LEU A 26 11.43 -18.77 33.26
C LEU A 26 10.94 -19.07 34.69
N PRO A 27 11.66 -19.85 35.54
CA PRO A 27 11.23 -20.11 36.91
C PRO A 27 11.10 -18.83 37.75
N THR A 28 12.01 -17.86 37.57
CA THR A 28 11.95 -16.57 38.27
C THR A 28 10.72 -15.76 37.85
N MET A 29 10.40 -15.76 36.55
CA MET A 29 9.21 -15.07 36.03
C MET A 29 7.91 -15.72 36.54
N LEU A 30 7.82 -17.05 36.50
CA LEU A 30 6.69 -17.82 37.01
C LEU A 30 6.48 -17.55 38.51
N GLN A 31 7.55 -17.57 39.30
CA GLN A 31 7.50 -17.23 40.72
C GLN A 31 6.99 -15.80 40.95
N ALA A 32 7.41 -14.84 40.14
CA ALA A 32 7.01 -13.44 40.28
C ALA A 32 5.51 -13.22 40.00
N VAL A 33 4.91 -14.01 39.10
CA VAL A 33 3.47 -13.96 38.79
C VAL A 33 2.64 -14.94 39.62
N GLY A 34 3.27 -15.76 40.47
CA GLY A 34 2.59 -16.70 41.36
C GLY A 34 2.14 -18.02 40.72
N ALA A 35 2.61 -18.35 39.51
CA ALA A 35 2.29 -19.60 38.82
C ALA A 35 3.41 -20.64 38.99
N ALA A 36 3.07 -21.93 39.09
CA ALA A 36 4.04 -23.02 39.19
C ALA A 36 4.57 -23.49 37.82
N THR A 37 3.72 -23.41 36.79
CA THR A 37 4.05 -23.80 35.41
C THR A 37 3.47 -22.80 34.42
N LEU A 38 3.97 -22.83 33.18
CA LEU A 38 3.38 -22.04 32.10
C LEU A 38 1.94 -22.49 31.82
N ASP A 39 1.67 -23.80 31.87
CA ASP A 39 0.33 -24.35 31.67
C ASP A 39 -0.65 -23.78 32.72
N GLN A 40 -0.28 -23.77 34.01
CA GLN A 40 -1.10 -23.17 35.05
C GLN A 40 -1.39 -21.69 34.75
N LEU A 41 -0.38 -20.91 34.33
CA LEU A 41 -0.58 -19.50 33.99
C LEU A 41 -1.58 -19.33 32.84
N ILE A 42 -1.49 -20.16 31.79
CA ILE A 42 -2.46 -20.15 30.68
C ILE A 42 -3.85 -20.56 31.17
N GLU A 43 -3.94 -21.59 32.02
CA GLU A 43 -5.20 -22.06 32.59
C GLU A 43 -5.88 -21.04 33.51
N GLU A 44 -5.12 -20.16 34.16
CA GLU A 44 -5.67 -19.09 34.98
C GLU A 44 -5.98 -17.81 34.16
N THR A 45 -5.40 -17.68 32.96
CA THR A 45 -5.53 -16.47 32.12
C THR A 45 -6.60 -16.58 31.03
N ILE A 46 -6.67 -17.70 30.31
CA ILE A 46 -7.57 -17.85 29.15
C ILE A 46 -8.82 -18.63 29.60
N PRO A 47 -10.06 -18.17 29.39
CA PRO A 47 -11.26 -18.91 29.78
C PRO A 47 -11.32 -20.33 29.18
N GLU A 48 -11.67 -21.33 29.98
CA GLU A 48 -11.69 -22.75 29.58
C GLU A 48 -12.53 -23.00 28.32
N GLY A 49 -13.72 -22.37 28.23
CA GLY A 49 -14.69 -22.58 27.15
C GLY A 49 -14.27 -22.10 25.76
N ILE A 50 -13.09 -21.49 25.62
CA ILE A 50 -12.53 -21.02 24.35
C ILE A 50 -11.12 -21.55 24.07
N ARG A 51 -10.55 -22.41 24.92
CA ARG A 51 -9.22 -22.98 24.68
C ARG A 51 -9.29 -24.00 23.54
N MET A 52 -8.25 -24.04 22.72
CA MET A 52 -8.09 -25.12 21.74
C MET A 52 -7.88 -26.45 22.44
N GLY A 53 -8.61 -27.48 22.00
CA GLY A 53 -8.47 -28.84 22.51
C GLY A 53 -7.44 -29.69 21.76
N ASN A 54 -6.99 -29.25 20.59
CA ASN A 54 -6.04 -29.94 19.73
C ASN A 54 -4.94 -28.98 19.29
N GLU A 55 -3.76 -29.52 18.97
CA GLU A 55 -2.67 -28.77 18.33
C GLU A 55 -3.04 -28.35 16.90
N MET A 56 -2.43 -27.26 16.41
CA MET A 56 -2.64 -26.82 15.03
C MET A 56 -1.97 -27.78 14.04
N GLU A 57 -2.68 -28.12 12.97
CA GLU A 57 -2.15 -28.97 11.90
C GLU A 57 -1.24 -28.18 10.96
N LEU A 58 0.00 -27.95 11.39
CA LEU A 58 1.03 -27.23 10.62
C LEU A 58 2.17 -28.18 10.19
N PRO A 59 2.91 -27.85 9.11
CA PRO A 59 4.12 -28.58 8.77
C PRO A 59 5.17 -28.55 9.89
N ALA A 60 6.08 -29.53 9.86
CA ALA A 60 7.20 -29.55 10.79
C ALA A 60 8.05 -28.27 10.67
N PRO A 61 8.57 -27.75 11.79
CA PRO A 61 9.35 -26.52 11.79
C PRO A 61 10.65 -26.68 10.99
N LEU A 62 10.99 -25.66 10.20
CA LEU A 62 12.24 -25.57 9.47
C LEU A 62 13.29 -24.82 10.31
N THR A 63 14.55 -25.18 10.14
CA THR A 63 15.68 -24.32 10.55
C THR A 63 15.75 -23.07 9.66
N GLU A 64 16.45 -22.03 10.11
CA GLU A 64 16.65 -20.80 9.31
C GLU A 64 17.28 -21.09 7.94
N GLN A 65 18.22 -22.03 7.87
CA GLN A 65 18.88 -22.43 6.62
C GLN A 65 17.94 -23.20 5.69
N GLU A 66 17.14 -24.10 6.24
CA GLU A 66 16.13 -24.84 5.47
C GLU A 66 15.05 -23.90 4.93
N LEU A 67 14.60 -22.92 5.71
CA LEU A 67 13.65 -21.89 5.28
C LEU A 67 14.19 -21.13 4.06
N LEU A 68 15.43 -20.63 4.13
CA LEU A 68 16.03 -19.90 3.02
C LEU A 68 16.22 -20.79 1.78
N ALA A 69 16.64 -22.05 1.97
CA ALA A 69 16.76 -22.98 0.86
C ALA A 69 15.41 -23.28 0.20
N GLU A 70 14.35 -23.45 1.00
CA GLU A 70 13.00 -23.71 0.49
C GLU A 70 12.43 -22.48 -0.22
N LEU A 71 12.55 -21.29 0.37
CA LEU A 71 12.11 -20.05 -0.28
C LEU A 71 12.86 -19.78 -1.58
N ALA A 72 14.14 -20.17 -1.68
CA ALA A 72 14.89 -20.06 -2.93
C ALA A 72 14.29 -21.00 -4.01
N ARG A 73 14.00 -22.26 -3.65
CA ARG A 73 13.33 -23.21 -4.56
C ARG A 73 11.93 -22.76 -4.97
N ILE A 74 11.20 -22.10 -4.07
CA ILE A 74 9.90 -21.50 -4.36
C ILE A 74 10.08 -20.32 -5.33
N GLY A 75 11.06 -19.45 -5.06
CA GLY A 75 11.40 -18.32 -5.92
C GLY A 75 11.80 -18.74 -7.34
N ASP A 76 12.52 -19.86 -7.49
CA ASP A 76 12.90 -20.43 -8.80
C ASP A 76 11.69 -20.84 -9.67
N LYS A 77 10.49 -20.96 -9.09
CA LYS A 77 9.24 -21.22 -9.82
C LYS A 77 8.65 -19.94 -10.43
N ASN A 78 9.11 -18.76 -10.02
CA ASN A 78 8.75 -17.50 -10.66
C ASN A 78 9.64 -17.26 -11.89
N ALA A 79 9.05 -16.76 -12.98
CA ALA A 79 9.77 -16.43 -14.20
C ALA A 79 10.09 -14.93 -14.24
N LEU A 80 11.39 -14.61 -14.27
CA LEU A 80 11.89 -13.24 -14.34
C LEU A 80 11.86 -12.68 -15.76
N TYR A 81 10.66 -12.33 -16.23
CA TYR A 81 10.48 -11.71 -17.55
C TYR A 81 10.78 -10.22 -17.51
N ARG A 82 11.13 -9.64 -18.67
CA ARG A 82 11.16 -8.19 -18.86
C ARG A 82 9.72 -7.69 -18.98
N ASN A 83 9.36 -6.70 -18.16
CA ASN A 83 7.98 -6.23 -18.06
C ASN A 83 7.84 -4.83 -18.67
N TYR A 84 6.95 -4.68 -19.65
CA TYR A 84 6.56 -3.40 -20.24
C TYR A 84 5.05 -3.17 -20.13
N ILE A 85 4.43 -3.75 -19.10
CA ILE A 85 2.99 -3.66 -18.86
C ILE A 85 2.60 -2.24 -18.42
N GLY A 86 3.39 -1.62 -17.55
CA GLY A 86 3.08 -0.32 -16.95
C GLY A 86 1.92 -0.43 -15.96
N ALA A 87 0.82 0.28 -16.22
CA ALA A 87 -0.36 0.26 -15.36
C ALA A 87 -0.09 0.67 -13.90
N GLY A 88 0.86 1.59 -13.70
CA GLY A 88 1.23 2.12 -12.37
C GLY A 88 2.44 1.43 -11.72
N TYR A 89 3.02 0.42 -12.37
CA TYR A 89 4.20 -0.29 -11.90
C TYR A 89 5.25 -0.34 -13.00
N TYR A 90 6.46 0.12 -12.68
CA TYR A 90 7.54 0.27 -13.65
C TYR A 90 8.85 -0.26 -13.07
N GLY A 91 9.73 -0.80 -13.91
CA GLY A 91 11.07 -1.14 -13.52
C GLY A 91 11.83 0.09 -13.03
N THR A 92 12.53 -0.06 -11.91
CA THR A 92 13.40 0.96 -11.33
C THR A 92 14.66 0.32 -10.75
N LEU A 93 15.73 1.10 -10.65
CA LEU A 93 16.98 0.69 -10.03
C LEU A 93 17.01 1.16 -8.59
N LEU A 94 16.86 0.25 -7.63
CA LEU A 94 17.11 0.52 -6.22
C LEU A 94 18.64 0.70 -6.02
N PRO A 95 19.14 1.89 -5.63
CA PRO A 95 20.57 2.07 -5.44
C PRO A 95 21.10 1.16 -4.33
N GLY A 96 22.22 0.47 -4.57
CA GLY A 96 22.76 -0.52 -3.62
C GLY A 96 23.05 0.04 -2.23
N VAL A 97 23.46 1.31 -2.14
CA VAL A 97 23.65 2.01 -0.86
C VAL A 97 22.34 2.21 -0.09
N ILE A 98 21.21 2.41 -0.78
CA ILE A 98 19.88 2.52 -0.17
C ILE A 98 19.34 1.13 0.22
N GLN A 99 19.49 0.13 -0.66
CA GLN A 99 19.10 -1.24 -0.36
C GLN A 99 19.78 -1.72 0.93
N ARG A 100 21.12 -1.65 0.96
CA ARG A 100 21.92 -2.19 2.06
C ARG A 100 21.74 -1.43 3.37
N ASN A 101 21.68 -0.09 3.30
CA ASN A 101 21.75 0.75 4.51
C ASN A 101 20.39 1.27 4.99
N ILE A 102 19.29 0.97 4.28
CA ILE A 102 17.92 1.27 4.70
C ILE A 102 17.05 0.02 4.67
N LEU A 103 16.81 -0.57 3.50
CA LEU A 103 15.87 -1.70 3.35
C LEU A 103 16.34 -2.95 4.13
N GLU A 104 17.64 -3.23 4.08
CA GLU A 104 18.27 -4.38 4.75
C GLU A 104 18.89 -4.01 6.11
N ASN A 105 18.63 -2.80 6.62
CA ASN A 105 19.19 -2.30 7.87
C ASN A 105 18.12 -2.28 8.99
N PRO A 106 18.23 -3.12 10.04
CA PRO A 106 17.26 -3.15 11.13
C PRO A 106 17.16 -1.84 11.90
N GLY A 107 18.16 -0.96 11.81
CA GLY A 107 18.10 0.41 12.33
C GLY A 107 17.07 1.30 11.64
N TRP A 108 16.50 0.87 10.50
CA TRP A 108 15.48 1.60 9.74
C TRP A 108 14.10 0.91 9.69
N TYR A 109 14.05 -0.42 9.80
CA TYR A 109 12.80 -1.18 9.67
C TYR A 109 12.21 -1.73 10.98
N THR A 110 12.94 -1.69 12.10
CA THR A 110 12.44 -2.27 13.37
C THR A 110 11.76 -1.27 14.30
N GLN A 111 11.92 0.03 14.06
CA GLN A 111 11.12 1.06 14.72
C GLN A 111 9.71 1.15 14.12
N TYR A 112 8.79 1.73 14.90
CA TYR A 112 7.43 1.96 14.46
C TYR A 112 7.16 3.46 14.22
N THR A 113 5.88 3.81 14.19
CA THR A 113 5.40 5.20 14.12
C THR A 113 6.19 6.11 15.07
N PRO A 114 6.62 7.32 14.62
CA PRO A 114 7.38 8.27 15.44
C PRO A 114 6.50 8.99 16.49
N TYR A 115 5.82 8.23 17.36
CA TYR A 115 5.00 8.77 18.46
C TYR A 115 5.83 9.60 19.45
N GLN A 116 7.05 9.16 19.75
CA GLN A 116 8.03 9.85 20.57
C GLN A 116 9.01 10.58 19.63
N ALA A 117 8.78 11.87 19.41
CA ALA A 117 9.46 12.62 18.34
C ALA A 117 10.96 12.81 18.62
N GLU A 118 11.32 12.98 19.89
CA GLU A 118 12.67 13.26 20.39
C GLU A 118 13.67 12.15 20.05
N ILE A 119 13.18 10.91 19.95
CA ILE A 119 13.94 9.69 19.60
C ILE A 119 13.56 9.15 18.21
N ALA A 120 13.09 10.04 17.34
CA ALA A 120 12.61 9.72 15.99
C ALA A 120 12.97 10.78 14.94
N GLN A 121 13.88 11.70 15.26
CA GLN A 121 14.19 12.84 14.38
C GLN A 121 14.77 12.42 13.02
N GLY A 122 15.42 11.25 12.94
CA GLY A 122 15.98 10.71 11.70
C GLY A 122 14.91 10.38 10.68
N ARG A 123 13.97 9.47 11.02
CA ARG A 123 12.87 9.13 10.13
C ARG A 123 11.88 10.27 9.91
N LEU A 124 11.70 11.16 10.89
CA LEU A 124 10.89 12.37 10.71
C LEU A 124 11.51 13.32 9.67
N GLU A 125 12.83 13.52 9.68
CA GLU A 125 13.54 14.32 8.66
C GLU A 125 13.41 13.67 7.27
N ALA A 126 13.60 12.35 7.18
CA ALA A 126 13.45 11.63 5.89
C ALA A 126 12.01 11.71 5.34
N LEU A 127 10.99 11.62 6.19
CA LEU A 127 9.59 11.82 5.78
C LEU A 127 9.29 13.28 5.39
N LEU A 128 9.96 14.26 6.00
CA LEU A 128 9.86 15.65 5.57
C LEU A 128 10.51 15.85 4.19
N ASN A 129 11.63 15.16 3.90
CA ASN A 129 12.21 15.13 2.55
C ASN A 129 11.23 14.53 1.54
N PHE A 130 10.54 13.44 1.89
CA PHE A 130 9.49 12.85 1.05
C PHE A 130 8.37 13.86 0.75
N GLN A 131 7.83 14.52 1.78
CA GLN A 131 6.79 15.54 1.61
C GLN A 131 7.28 16.70 0.72
N THR A 132 8.50 17.17 0.93
CA THR A 132 9.10 18.26 0.15
C THR A 132 9.24 17.87 -1.32
N MET A 133 9.78 16.68 -1.59
CA MET A 133 9.91 16.12 -2.93
C MET A 133 8.54 16.02 -3.64
N VAL A 134 7.52 15.53 -2.94
CA VAL A 134 6.17 15.43 -3.49
C VAL A 134 5.58 16.81 -3.78
N CYS A 135 5.66 17.76 -2.85
CA CYS A 135 5.17 19.13 -3.05
C CYS A 135 5.82 19.77 -4.29
N ASP A 136 7.14 19.72 -4.38
CA ASP A 136 7.90 20.29 -5.49
C ASP A 136 7.49 19.65 -6.83
N LEU A 137 7.47 18.32 -6.92
CA LEU A 137 7.17 17.65 -8.17
C LEU A 137 5.71 17.84 -8.62
N THR A 138 4.77 17.89 -7.68
CA THR A 138 3.33 18.04 -7.97
C THR A 138 2.87 19.50 -8.06
N GLY A 139 3.69 20.46 -7.65
CA GLY A 139 3.32 21.88 -7.57
C GLY A 139 2.27 22.17 -6.49
N MET A 140 2.17 21.29 -5.49
CA MET A 140 1.22 21.41 -4.38
C MET A 140 1.88 22.08 -3.17
N GLU A 141 1.05 22.57 -2.25
CA GLU A 141 1.51 23.34 -1.09
C GLU A 141 1.81 22.45 0.12
N ILE A 142 1.13 21.30 0.22
CA ILE A 142 1.26 20.37 1.34
C ILE A 142 1.09 18.92 0.86
N ALA A 143 1.89 18.02 1.41
CA ALA A 143 1.83 16.58 1.15
C ALA A 143 1.91 15.78 2.45
N ASN A 144 1.30 14.60 2.48
CA ASN A 144 1.31 13.72 3.66
C ASN A 144 2.54 12.80 3.72
N ALA A 145 2.69 12.07 4.83
CA ALA A 145 3.77 11.11 5.08
C ALA A 145 3.38 9.68 4.66
N SER A 146 2.85 9.62 3.43
CA SER A 146 2.38 8.48 2.64
C SER A 146 1.00 7.88 2.93
N LEU A 147 0.46 7.22 1.91
CA LEU A 147 -0.70 6.33 1.91
C LEU A 147 -0.30 4.92 1.44
N LEU A 148 -1.29 4.03 1.32
CA LEU A 148 -1.08 2.59 1.12
C LEU A 148 -0.70 2.20 -0.31
N ASP A 149 -1.40 2.73 -1.31
CA ASP A 149 -1.18 2.53 -2.73
C ASP A 149 -1.91 3.63 -3.55
N GLU A 150 -1.64 3.71 -4.86
CA GLU A 150 -2.22 4.73 -5.74
C GLU A 150 -3.76 4.71 -5.75
N SER A 151 -4.35 3.52 -5.74
CA SER A 151 -5.79 3.35 -5.90
C SER A 151 -6.55 3.78 -4.65
N THR A 152 -6.01 3.44 -3.48
CA THR A 152 -6.51 3.91 -2.18
C THR A 152 -6.27 5.40 -2.00
N ALA A 153 -5.15 5.95 -2.48
CA ALA A 153 -4.91 7.40 -2.46
C ALA A 153 -5.93 8.17 -3.32
N ALA A 154 -6.28 7.67 -4.50
CA ALA A 154 -7.34 8.23 -5.35
C ALA A 154 -8.71 8.19 -4.65
N ALA A 155 -9.02 7.08 -3.97
CA ALA A 155 -10.24 6.99 -3.18
C ALA A 155 -10.26 7.97 -1.99
N GLU A 156 -9.15 8.15 -1.30
CA GLU A 156 -9.05 9.15 -0.23
C GLU A 156 -9.23 10.57 -0.78
N ALA A 157 -8.76 10.87 -2.00
CA ALA A 157 -9.00 12.15 -2.64
C ALA A 157 -10.50 12.36 -2.91
N MET A 158 -11.19 11.33 -3.43
CA MET A 158 -12.63 11.35 -3.62
C MET A 158 -13.38 11.59 -2.29
N LEU A 159 -13.02 10.87 -1.22
CA LEU A 159 -13.66 10.99 0.09
C LEU A 159 -13.41 12.36 0.74
N MET A 160 -12.18 12.86 0.67
CA MET A 160 -11.82 14.19 1.17
C MET A 160 -12.65 15.27 0.46
N LEU A 161 -12.69 15.24 -0.88
CA LEU A 161 -13.42 16.23 -1.67
C LEU A 161 -14.94 16.11 -1.48
N HIS A 162 -15.48 14.89 -1.36
CA HIS A 162 -16.89 14.67 -1.03
C HIS A 162 -17.25 15.29 0.31
N ALA A 163 -16.43 15.09 1.34
CA ALA A 163 -16.64 15.67 2.66
C ALA A 163 -16.58 17.22 2.67
N GLN A 164 -15.97 17.83 1.66
CA GLN A 164 -15.88 19.30 1.50
C GLN A 164 -16.97 19.90 0.60
N ARG A 165 -17.89 19.08 0.06
CA ARG A 165 -18.99 19.59 -0.78
C ARG A 165 -19.85 20.58 0.01
N LYS A 166 -20.21 21.69 -0.64
CA LYS A 166 -21.02 22.76 -0.01
C LYS A 166 -22.50 22.37 0.12
N GLU A 167 -23.01 21.62 -0.85
CA GLU A 167 -24.42 21.24 -0.91
C GLU A 167 -24.54 19.71 -0.99
N ALA A 168 -25.51 19.15 -0.27
CA ALA A 168 -25.67 17.70 -0.13
C ALA A 168 -26.04 16.99 -1.44
N ASN A 169 -26.70 17.71 -2.36
CA ASN A 169 -27.07 17.24 -3.71
C ASN A 169 -25.86 17.07 -4.66
N ARG A 170 -24.69 17.63 -4.34
CA ARG A 170 -23.47 17.47 -5.16
C ARG A 170 -22.81 16.13 -4.88
N ASN A 171 -23.42 15.07 -5.39
CA ASN A 171 -23.06 13.70 -5.03
C ASN A 171 -22.45 12.91 -6.19
N LYS A 172 -22.23 13.55 -7.35
CA LYS A 172 -21.58 12.93 -8.51
C LYS A 172 -20.09 13.26 -8.55
N ILE A 173 -19.28 12.29 -8.97
CA ILE A 173 -17.88 12.49 -9.32
C ILE A 173 -17.65 12.01 -10.75
N PHE A 174 -17.00 12.84 -11.56
CA PHE A 174 -16.57 12.42 -12.88
C PHE A 174 -15.24 11.67 -12.76
N VAL A 175 -15.12 10.52 -13.40
CA VAL A 175 -13.87 9.75 -13.48
C VAL A 175 -13.51 9.53 -14.94
N SER A 176 -12.32 9.93 -15.36
CA SER A 176 -11.86 9.64 -16.72
C SER A 176 -11.79 8.12 -16.92
N HIS A 177 -12.40 7.63 -18.01
CA HIS A 177 -12.29 6.21 -18.40
C HIS A 177 -10.84 5.80 -18.73
N LYS A 178 -9.94 6.78 -18.85
CA LYS A 178 -8.50 6.59 -19.06
C LYS A 178 -7.70 6.42 -17.76
N CYS A 179 -8.33 6.44 -16.58
CA CYS A 179 -7.68 6.02 -15.34
C CYS A 179 -7.39 4.51 -15.35
N PHE A 180 -6.42 4.03 -14.57
CA PHE A 180 -6.12 2.60 -14.52
C PHE A 180 -7.31 1.77 -14.00
N PRO A 181 -7.54 0.56 -14.54
CA PRO A 181 -8.69 -0.27 -14.16
C PRO A 181 -8.78 -0.57 -12.66
N GLN A 182 -7.66 -0.89 -12.01
CA GLN A 182 -7.61 -1.15 -10.56
C GLN A 182 -7.98 0.08 -9.73
N THR A 183 -7.62 1.27 -10.19
CA THR A 183 -7.98 2.53 -9.52
C THR A 183 -9.46 2.82 -9.66
N GLN A 184 -10.03 2.61 -10.85
CA GLN A 184 -11.48 2.72 -11.06
C GLN A 184 -12.25 1.74 -10.17
N ALA A 185 -11.77 0.50 -10.02
CA ALA A 185 -12.40 -0.51 -9.17
C ALA A 185 -12.40 -0.13 -7.68
N VAL A 186 -11.29 0.40 -7.16
CA VAL A 186 -11.19 0.87 -5.77
C VAL A 186 -12.05 2.12 -5.54
N LEU A 187 -12.08 3.07 -6.48
CA LEU A 187 -12.98 4.22 -6.43
C LEU A 187 -14.44 3.76 -6.33
N ALA A 188 -14.88 2.86 -7.19
CA ALA A 188 -16.25 2.32 -7.17
C ALA A 188 -16.57 1.62 -5.84
N THR A 189 -15.65 0.81 -5.33
CA THR A 189 -15.83 0.09 -4.06
C THR A 189 -15.99 1.06 -2.88
N ARG A 190 -15.24 2.16 -2.87
CA ARG A 190 -15.27 3.19 -1.81
C ARG A 190 -16.44 4.16 -1.94
N ALA A 191 -16.91 4.40 -3.16
CA ALA A 191 -18.05 5.26 -3.45
C ALA A 191 -19.38 4.63 -3.05
N GLU A 192 -19.53 3.34 -3.33
CA GLU A 192 -20.76 2.58 -3.18
C GLU A 192 -21.39 2.63 -1.77
N PRO A 193 -20.66 2.41 -0.65
CA PRO A 193 -21.26 2.47 0.68
C PRO A 193 -21.77 3.85 1.09
N LEU A 194 -21.24 4.91 0.49
CA LEU A 194 -21.61 6.29 0.75
C LEU A 194 -22.62 6.84 -0.27
N GLY A 195 -23.06 6.00 -1.22
CA GLY A 195 -23.99 6.38 -2.27
C GLY A 195 -23.41 7.40 -3.25
N ILE A 196 -22.09 7.53 -3.36
CA ILE A 196 -21.43 8.46 -4.29
C ILE A 196 -21.64 7.94 -5.73
N GLU A 197 -22.15 8.78 -6.62
CA GLU A 197 -22.38 8.40 -8.02
C GLU A 197 -21.12 8.66 -8.85
N ILE A 198 -20.52 7.61 -9.38
CA ILE A 198 -19.40 7.72 -10.32
C ILE A 198 -19.94 7.80 -11.75
N VAL A 199 -19.60 8.89 -12.44
CA VAL A 199 -19.85 9.05 -13.87
C VAL A 199 -18.53 8.86 -14.61
N THR A 200 -18.33 7.67 -15.19
CA THR A 200 -17.13 7.37 -15.98
C THR A 200 -17.33 7.80 -17.43
N GLY A 201 -16.37 8.53 -18.01
CA GLY A 201 -16.52 8.99 -19.38
C GLY A 201 -15.26 9.58 -20.02
N ARG A 202 -15.45 10.13 -21.22
CA ARG A 202 -14.44 10.90 -21.94
C ARG A 202 -14.41 12.33 -21.43
N VAL A 203 -13.22 12.89 -21.27
CA VAL A 203 -13.07 14.27 -20.75
C VAL A 203 -13.63 15.30 -21.72
N GLU A 204 -13.59 15.01 -23.03
CA GLU A 204 -14.13 15.90 -24.06
C GLU A 204 -15.66 16.01 -24.02
N ASP A 205 -16.33 14.94 -23.58
CA ASP A 205 -17.80 14.86 -23.52
C ASP A 205 -18.34 15.32 -22.16
N PHE A 206 -17.45 15.57 -21.20
CA PHE A 206 -17.85 15.93 -19.84
C PHE A 206 -18.27 17.40 -19.75
N THR A 207 -19.48 17.62 -19.25
CA THR A 207 -20.02 18.95 -18.96
C THR A 207 -20.03 19.18 -17.46
N CYS A 208 -19.32 20.22 -17.00
CA CYS A 208 -19.33 20.64 -15.61
C CYS A 208 -20.71 21.24 -15.24
N ASP A 209 -21.42 20.62 -14.31
CA ASP A 209 -22.64 21.16 -13.73
C ASP A 209 -22.64 21.04 -12.19
N ALA A 210 -23.64 21.66 -11.55
CA ALA A 210 -23.71 21.74 -10.09
C ALA A 210 -23.89 20.38 -9.39
N SER A 211 -24.30 19.30 -10.07
CA SER A 211 -24.47 17.97 -9.46
C SER A 211 -23.14 17.27 -9.14
N PHE A 212 -22.05 17.69 -9.77
CA PHE A 212 -20.71 17.15 -9.54
C PHE A 212 -20.02 17.85 -8.38
N PHE A 213 -19.32 17.13 -7.51
CA PHE A 213 -18.43 17.72 -6.50
C PHE A 213 -16.96 17.66 -6.90
N ALA A 214 -16.56 16.67 -7.71
CA ALA A 214 -15.19 16.51 -8.15
C ALA A 214 -15.05 15.87 -9.54
N CYS A 215 -13.85 15.97 -10.10
CA CYS A 215 -13.38 15.23 -11.28
C CYS A 215 -12.05 14.53 -10.98
N VAL A 216 -11.84 13.32 -11.52
CA VAL A 216 -10.60 12.55 -11.40
C VAL A 216 -9.99 12.30 -12.78
N PHE A 217 -8.70 12.62 -12.91
CA PHE A 217 -7.92 12.40 -14.13
C PHE A 217 -6.63 11.63 -13.84
N GLN A 218 -6.04 11.03 -14.87
CA GLN A 218 -4.72 10.39 -14.81
C GLN A 218 -3.74 11.14 -15.73
N TYR A 219 -2.49 11.36 -15.27
CA TYR A 219 -1.50 12.18 -15.95
C TYR A 219 -0.04 11.67 -15.79
N PRO A 220 0.58 11.11 -16.85
CA PRO A 220 -0.03 10.70 -18.12
C PRO A 220 -1.19 9.74 -17.92
N ASP A 221 -2.11 9.66 -18.90
CA ASP A 221 -3.26 8.76 -18.77
C ASP A 221 -2.86 7.27 -18.84
N GLY A 222 -3.79 6.37 -18.55
CA GLY A 222 -3.52 4.94 -18.49
C GLY A 222 -3.16 4.28 -19.84
N TYR A 223 -3.20 5.05 -20.93
CA TYR A 223 -2.80 4.67 -22.28
C TYR A 223 -1.56 5.48 -22.74
N GLY A 224 -0.88 6.13 -21.81
CA GLY A 224 0.34 6.88 -22.03
C GLY A 224 0.15 8.30 -22.58
N LYS A 225 -1.09 8.75 -22.81
CA LYS A 225 -1.31 10.07 -23.41
C LYS A 225 -1.08 11.19 -22.40
N VAL A 226 -0.24 12.15 -22.76
CA VAL A 226 -0.09 13.42 -22.04
C VAL A 226 -1.12 14.40 -22.59
N ARG A 227 -2.08 14.78 -21.75
CA ARG A 227 -3.19 15.69 -22.11
C ARG A 227 -3.06 17.00 -21.35
N ASP A 228 -3.39 18.10 -22.03
CA ASP A 228 -3.62 19.38 -21.36
C ASP A 228 -4.99 19.38 -20.67
N TYR A 229 -4.95 19.39 -19.35
CA TYR A 229 -6.12 19.42 -18.48
C TYR A 229 -6.40 20.83 -17.91
N ALA A 230 -5.55 21.82 -18.18
CA ALA A 230 -5.76 23.19 -17.70
C ALA A 230 -7.14 23.76 -18.08
N PRO A 231 -7.65 23.56 -19.31
CA PRO A 231 -8.98 24.06 -19.70
C PRO A 231 -10.12 23.43 -18.91
N ILE A 232 -10.07 22.12 -18.62
CA ILE A 232 -11.13 21.45 -17.85
C ILE A 232 -11.03 21.79 -16.36
N CYS A 233 -9.82 21.96 -15.81
CA CYS A 233 -9.62 22.45 -14.44
C CYS A 233 -10.18 23.86 -14.25
N ALA A 234 -9.97 24.76 -15.22
CA ALA A 234 -10.55 26.10 -15.17
C ALA A 234 -12.10 26.07 -15.16
N LYS A 235 -12.70 25.29 -16.06
CA LYS A 235 -14.17 25.10 -16.11
C LYS A 235 -14.73 24.47 -14.83
N ALA A 236 -14.05 23.45 -14.30
CA ALA A 236 -14.43 22.80 -13.05
C ALA A 236 -14.40 23.82 -11.89
N LYS A 237 -13.35 24.62 -11.80
CA LYS A 237 -13.22 25.69 -10.79
C LYS A 237 -14.33 26.74 -10.90
N GLU A 238 -14.68 27.19 -12.10
CA GLU A 238 -15.80 28.11 -12.34
C GLU A 238 -17.15 27.52 -11.88
N ALA A 239 -17.36 26.22 -12.07
CA ALA A 239 -18.51 25.48 -11.57
C ALA A 239 -18.41 25.06 -10.09
N GLY A 240 -17.32 25.45 -9.39
CA GLY A 240 -17.05 25.07 -8.01
C GLY A 240 -16.87 23.57 -7.80
N ILE A 241 -16.45 22.83 -8.82
CA ILE A 241 -16.11 21.40 -8.81
C ILE A 241 -14.60 21.27 -8.56
N ALA A 242 -14.20 20.44 -7.60
CA ALA A 242 -12.79 20.19 -7.31
C ALA A 242 -12.16 19.21 -8.31
N THR A 243 -10.83 19.19 -8.40
CA THR A 243 -10.09 18.32 -9.32
C THR A 243 -9.02 17.52 -8.60
N ALA A 244 -9.02 16.20 -8.83
CA ALA A 244 -7.99 15.28 -8.37
C ALA A 244 -7.25 14.67 -9.56
N VAL A 245 -5.91 14.65 -9.49
CA VAL A 245 -5.05 14.13 -10.57
C VAL A 245 -4.21 12.99 -10.01
N ILE A 246 -4.29 11.82 -10.63
CA ILE A 246 -3.42 10.68 -10.39
C ILE A 246 -2.20 10.84 -11.31
N ALA A 247 -1.01 11.06 -10.75
CA ALA A 247 0.18 11.44 -11.51
C ALA A 247 1.40 10.56 -11.22
N ASP A 248 2.28 10.45 -12.22
CA ASP A 248 3.57 9.76 -12.11
C ASP A 248 4.69 10.76 -11.77
N LEU A 249 5.36 10.60 -10.61
CA LEU A 249 6.41 11.51 -10.17
C LEU A 249 7.60 11.61 -11.14
N MET A 250 7.96 10.52 -11.84
CA MET A 250 9.06 10.51 -12.81
C MET A 250 8.68 11.29 -14.06
N ALA A 251 7.43 11.15 -14.53
CA ALA A 251 6.92 11.95 -15.63
C ALA A 251 6.89 13.44 -15.26
N LEU A 252 6.49 13.78 -14.03
CA LEU A 252 6.46 15.15 -13.51
C LEU A 252 7.86 15.81 -13.38
N VAL A 253 8.95 15.05 -13.49
CA VAL A 253 10.29 15.65 -13.61
C VAL A 253 10.42 16.50 -14.89
N LEU A 254 9.73 16.09 -15.97
CA LEU A 254 9.76 16.77 -17.28
C LEU A 254 8.43 17.44 -17.65
N LEU A 255 7.32 17.02 -17.05
CA LEU A 255 5.98 17.51 -17.34
C LEU A 255 5.53 18.64 -16.39
N PRO A 256 4.71 19.60 -16.85
CA PRO A 256 4.15 20.64 -16.00
C PRO A 256 3.35 20.02 -14.87
N SER A 257 3.65 20.48 -13.66
CA SER A 257 3.07 19.93 -12.44
C SER A 257 1.56 20.20 -12.39
N PRO A 258 0.72 19.26 -11.91
CA PRO A 258 -0.73 19.49 -11.80
C PRO A 258 -1.13 20.74 -11.04
N GLY A 259 -0.33 21.14 -10.05
CA GLY A 259 -0.53 22.39 -9.34
C GLY A 259 -0.40 23.65 -10.17
N SER A 260 0.50 23.66 -11.15
CA SER A 260 0.73 24.82 -12.03
C SER A 260 -0.46 25.12 -12.94
N TRP A 261 -1.25 24.10 -13.32
CA TRP A 261 -2.44 24.25 -14.15
C TRP A 261 -3.77 24.13 -13.38
N GLY A 262 -3.71 24.25 -12.05
CA GLY A 262 -4.88 24.51 -11.21
C GLY A 262 -5.56 23.29 -10.60
N ALA A 263 -4.89 22.13 -10.53
CA ALA A 263 -5.41 21.00 -9.76
C ALA A 263 -5.55 21.33 -8.26
N ASP A 264 -6.50 20.68 -7.58
CA ASP A 264 -6.73 20.82 -6.13
C ASP A 264 -6.03 19.73 -5.31
N VAL A 265 -5.96 18.50 -5.86
CA VAL A 265 -5.36 17.33 -5.22
C VAL A 265 -4.54 16.55 -6.25
N VAL A 266 -3.38 16.07 -5.84
CA VAL A 266 -2.51 15.20 -6.65
C VAL A 266 -2.13 13.97 -5.83
N VAL A 267 -2.32 12.80 -6.42
CA VAL A 267 -2.01 11.50 -5.80
C VAL A 267 -1.26 10.63 -6.78
N GLY A 268 -0.68 9.53 -6.31
CA GLY A 268 -0.01 8.56 -7.18
C GLY A 268 0.92 7.65 -6.39
N SER A 269 1.64 6.80 -7.09
CA SER A 269 2.69 5.95 -6.51
C SER A 269 4.07 6.61 -6.57
N ALA A 270 4.85 6.47 -5.49
CA ALA A 270 6.28 6.79 -5.48
C ALA A 270 7.17 5.57 -5.80
N GLN A 271 6.59 4.45 -6.27
CA GLN A 271 7.29 3.18 -6.49
C GLN A 271 8.55 3.32 -7.35
N ARG A 272 8.43 3.96 -8.52
CA ARG A 272 9.54 4.05 -9.48
C ARG A 272 10.66 5.01 -9.07
N PHE A 273 10.65 5.50 -7.83
CA PHE A 273 11.78 6.16 -7.19
C PHE A 273 12.54 5.15 -6.34
N GLY A 274 13.09 4.11 -7.00
CA GLY A 274 13.98 3.14 -6.39
C GLY A 274 13.32 2.07 -5.53
N VAL A 275 12.00 1.87 -5.55
CA VAL A 275 11.34 0.77 -4.83
C VAL A 275 10.99 -0.36 -5.81
N PRO A 276 11.42 -1.62 -5.60
CA PRO A 276 11.07 -2.75 -6.48
C PRO A 276 9.55 -2.96 -6.61
N MET A 277 9.08 -3.54 -7.73
CA MET A 277 7.65 -3.78 -7.96
C MET A 277 7.00 -4.73 -6.95
N GLY A 278 7.76 -5.69 -6.42
CA GLY A 278 7.34 -6.54 -5.30
C GLY A 278 6.03 -7.31 -5.53
N TYR A 279 5.70 -7.62 -6.79
CA TYR A 279 4.42 -8.22 -7.17
C TYR A 279 3.19 -7.46 -6.64
N GLY A 280 3.30 -6.13 -6.53
CA GLY A 280 2.22 -5.23 -6.14
C GLY A 280 2.54 -4.32 -4.95
N GLY A 281 3.60 -4.62 -4.19
CA GLY A 281 4.00 -3.78 -3.06
C GLY A 281 5.08 -4.39 -2.17
N PRO A 282 5.42 -3.71 -1.06
CA PRO A 282 4.82 -2.44 -0.62
C PRO A 282 5.39 -1.23 -1.36
N HIS A 283 4.57 -0.20 -1.59
CA HIS A 283 4.98 1.09 -2.18
C HIS A 283 4.32 2.24 -1.46
N ALA A 284 5.06 3.34 -1.23
CA ALA A 284 4.46 4.55 -0.71
C ALA A 284 3.65 5.25 -1.80
N ALA A 285 2.34 5.40 -1.58
CA ALA A 285 1.56 6.37 -2.33
C ALA A 285 1.72 7.75 -1.73
N PHE A 286 1.73 8.77 -2.58
CA PHE A 286 1.75 10.17 -2.15
C PHE A 286 0.37 10.79 -2.25
N PHE A 287 0.11 11.77 -1.39
CA PHE A 287 -1.09 12.59 -1.42
C PHE A 287 -0.69 14.04 -1.14
N ALA A 288 -0.95 14.93 -2.10
CA ALA A 288 -0.63 16.34 -2.01
C ALA A 288 -1.81 17.21 -2.43
N THR A 289 -1.93 18.38 -1.82
CA THR A 289 -3.08 19.26 -2.03
C THR A 289 -2.73 20.71 -1.72
N ARG A 290 -3.72 21.60 -1.84
CA ARG A 290 -3.64 23.00 -1.40
C ARG A 290 -3.70 23.09 0.13
N GLU A 291 -3.02 24.06 0.70
CA GLU A 291 -2.98 24.35 2.15
C GLU A 291 -4.40 24.58 2.72
N ALA A 292 -5.33 25.06 1.89
CA ALA A 292 -6.75 25.20 2.24
C ALA A 292 -7.39 23.88 2.73
N TYR A 293 -6.91 22.72 2.27
CA TYR A 293 -7.42 21.40 2.63
C TYR A 293 -6.69 20.73 3.79
N LYS A 294 -5.69 21.38 4.42
CA LYS A 294 -4.81 20.76 5.43
C LYS A 294 -5.50 20.08 6.61
N ARG A 295 -6.73 20.51 6.97
CA ARG A 295 -7.53 19.93 8.05
C ARG A 295 -8.24 18.63 7.65
N HIS A 296 -8.20 18.27 6.38
CA HIS A 296 -8.91 17.13 5.79
C HIS A 296 -7.98 16.11 5.14
N ILE A 297 -6.68 16.39 5.07
CA ILE A 297 -5.68 15.47 4.52
C ILE A 297 -5.72 14.13 5.28
N PRO A 298 -5.76 12.98 4.57
CA PRO A 298 -5.69 11.65 5.17
C PRO A 298 -4.27 11.32 5.65
N GLY A 299 -4.19 10.54 6.72
CA GLY A 299 -2.92 10.03 7.24
C GLY A 299 -2.03 11.07 7.94
N ARG A 300 -0.78 10.67 8.18
CA ARG A 300 0.19 11.42 8.97
C ARG A 300 0.76 12.59 8.18
N LEU A 301 1.15 13.64 8.87
CA LEU A 301 1.80 14.82 8.31
C LEU A 301 2.97 15.19 9.22
N ILE A 302 4.17 15.33 8.67
CA ILE A 302 5.34 15.81 9.41
C ILE A 302 5.41 17.32 9.30
N GLY A 303 5.59 17.98 10.44
CA GLY A 303 5.74 19.42 10.55
C GLY A 303 7.03 19.81 11.26
N VAL A 304 7.54 20.98 10.89
CA VAL A 304 8.65 21.65 11.58
C VAL A 304 8.10 22.36 12.82
N SER A 305 8.82 22.25 13.92
CA SER A 305 8.53 22.81 15.24
C SER A 305 9.84 23.28 15.89
N MET A 306 9.76 23.70 17.15
CA MET A 306 10.91 23.97 18.00
C MET A 306 10.86 23.11 19.26
N ASP A 307 12.02 22.75 19.79
CA ASP A 307 12.15 22.09 21.09
C ASP A 307 12.21 23.11 22.25
N ALA A 308 12.39 22.62 23.48
CA ALA A 308 12.45 23.46 24.69
C ALA A 308 13.65 24.41 24.73
N GLU A 309 14.70 24.16 23.96
CA GLU A 309 15.89 25.02 23.83
C GLU A 309 15.78 25.99 22.63
N GLY A 310 14.66 25.95 21.90
CA GLY A 310 14.43 26.77 20.71
C GLY A 310 15.12 26.26 19.45
N ARG A 311 15.62 25.01 19.45
CA ARG A 311 16.22 24.38 18.26
C ARG A 311 15.12 23.86 17.34
N THR A 312 15.35 23.89 16.04
CA THR A 312 14.45 23.29 15.06
C THR A 312 14.33 21.78 15.29
N ALA A 313 13.10 21.29 15.37
CA ALA A 313 12.78 19.88 15.57
C ALA A 313 11.55 19.48 14.73
N TYR A 314 11.41 18.19 14.43
CA TYR A 314 10.30 17.67 13.63
C TYR A 314 9.33 16.89 14.50
N ARG A 315 8.04 16.88 14.13
CA ARG A 315 7.02 16.04 14.79
C ARG A 315 5.86 15.74 13.85
N MET A 316 5.01 14.79 14.25
CA MET A 316 3.69 14.65 13.62
C MET A 316 2.81 15.87 13.95
N ALA A 317 2.24 16.48 12.91
CA ALA A 317 1.45 17.70 12.96
C ALA A 317 -0.04 17.42 12.66
N LEU A 318 -0.92 18.25 13.24
CA LEU A 318 -2.38 18.16 13.04
C LEU A 318 -2.95 16.76 13.34
N GLN A 319 -2.44 16.07 14.36
CA GLN A 319 -2.79 14.68 14.69
C GLN A 319 -4.28 14.50 15.04
N THR A 320 -4.98 15.58 15.41
CA THR A 320 -6.42 15.55 15.68
C THR A 320 -7.26 15.11 14.48
N ARG A 321 -6.70 15.05 13.26
CA ARG A 321 -7.34 14.47 12.07
C ARG A 321 -7.41 12.94 12.06
N GLU A 322 -6.55 12.30 12.83
CA GLU A 322 -6.28 10.86 12.75
C GLU A 322 -7.21 10.05 13.67
N GLN A 323 -7.37 8.76 13.32
CA GLN A 323 -8.28 7.82 13.96
C GLN A 323 -8.10 7.69 15.49
N HIS A 324 -6.87 7.81 15.99
CA HIS A 324 -6.56 7.61 17.41
C HIS A 324 -7.08 8.74 18.31
N ILE A 325 -7.40 9.91 17.74
CA ILE A 325 -8.03 11.03 18.46
C ILE A 325 -9.49 11.18 18.06
N ARG A 326 -9.79 11.14 16.75
CA ARG A 326 -11.10 11.50 16.22
C ARG A 326 -12.05 10.35 15.93
N ARG A 327 -11.59 9.08 16.00
CA ARG A 327 -12.42 7.88 15.86
C ARG A 327 -13.34 7.96 14.63
N GLU A 328 -14.65 7.85 14.77
CA GLU A 328 -15.64 7.94 13.68
C GLU A 328 -15.64 9.28 12.92
N LYS A 329 -15.04 10.35 13.48
CA LYS A 329 -14.92 11.68 12.85
C LYS A 329 -13.55 11.93 12.21
N ALA A 330 -12.69 10.90 12.16
CA ALA A 330 -11.38 11.00 11.54
C ALA A 330 -11.50 11.23 10.03
N THR A 331 -10.45 11.77 9.44
CA THR A 331 -10.38 12.03 8.00
C THR A 331 -10.29 10.76 7.15
N SER A 332 -9.75 9.68 7.74
CA SER A 332 -9.58 8.36 7.15
C SER A 332 -9.41 7.33 8.28
N ASN A 333 -9.61 6.05 7.98
CA ASN A 333 -9.30 4.95 8.89
C ASN A 333 -7.82 4.55 8.90
N ILE A 334 -6.98 5.13 8.05
CA ILE A 334 -5.56 4.75 7.95
C ILE A 334 -4.80 4.91 9.28
N CYS A 335 -3.93 3.94 9.60
CA CYS A 335 -3.09 3.93 10.80
C CYS A 335 -1.63 3.56 10.47
N THR A 336 -1.38 2.29 10.12
CA THR A 336 -0.14 1.87 9.45
C THR A 336 -0.20 2.39 8.01
N ALA A 337 0.88 3.02 7.55
CA ALA A 337 1.07 3.48 6.17
C ALA A 337 2.39 2.89 5.62
N GLN A 338 3.04 3.56 4.66
CA GLN A 338 4.20 3.03 3.93
C GLN A 338 5.46 3.86 4.20
N VAL A 339 5.83 3.99 5.49
CA VAL A 339 6.89 4.90 5.94
C VAL A 339 8.27 4.50 5.40
N LEU A 340 8.66 3.23 5.51
CA LEU A 340 9.97 2.76 5.04
C LEU A 340 10.15 3.01 3.54
N LEU A 341 9.09 2.83 2.76
CA LEU A 341 9.13 3.00 1.31
C LEU A 341 9.12 4.47 0.90
N ALA A 342 8.45 5.33 1.68
CA ALA A 342 8.53 6.78 1.51
C ALA A 342 9.96 7.29 1.80
N ILE A 343 10.64 6.70 2.80
CA ILE A 343 12.04 6.99 3.11
C ILE A 343 12.93 6.58 1.92
N ILE A 344 12.76 5.37 1.37
CA ILE A 344 13.51 4.91 0.19
C ILE A 344 13.31 5.87 -0.98
N ALA A 345 12.07 6.24 -1.31
CA ALA A 345 11.77 7.17 -2.40
C ALA A 345 12.38 8.57 -2.16
N SER A 346 12.36 9.06 -0.92
CA SER A 346 13.01 10.33 -0.57
C SER A 346 14.53 10.26 -0.73
N MET A 347 15.15 9.14 -0.36
CA MET A 347 16.59 8.93 -0.46
C MET A 347 17.03 8.75 -1.91
N TYR A 348 16.18 8.15 -2.75
CA TYR A 348 16.38 8.11 -4.19
C TYR A 348 16.44 9.53 -4.78
N ALA A 349 15.49 10.39 -4.43
CA ALA A 349 15.50 11.79 -4.87
C ALA A 349 16.68 12.59 -4.29
N VAL A 350 17.06 12.36 -3.04
CA VAL A 350 18.25 12.97 -2.42
C VAL A 350 19.54 12.55 -3.13
N TYR A 351 19.66 11.27 -3.51
CA TYR A 351 20.85 10.73 -4.14
C TYR A 351 21.04 11.25 -5.56
N HIS A 352 19.96 11.25 -6.35
CA HIS A 352 20.02 11.69 -7.74
C HIS A 352 19.97 13.22 -7.88
N GLY A 353 19.30 13.91 -6.96
CA GLY A 353 19.01 15.33 -7.08
C GLY A 353 18.18 15.67 -8.33
N PRO A 354 17.90 16.96 -8.57
CA PRO A 354 17.10 17.37 -9.72
C PRO A 354 17.74 17.01 -11.06
N ASP A 355 19.07 17.10 -11.19
CA ASP A 355 19.77 16.84 -12.45
C ASP A 355 19.84 15.34 -12.78
N GLY A 356 20.10 14.49 -11.77
CA GLY A 356 20.09 13.04 -11.95
C GLY A 356 18.69 12.53 -12.31
N LEU A 357 17.66 13.03 -11.64
CA LEU A 357 16.27 12.69 -11.97
C LEU A 357 15.90 13.14 -13.39
N ARG A 358 16.28 14.37 -13.81
CA ARG A 358 16.07 14.82 -15.20
C ARG A 358 16.79 13.93 -16.20
N ALA A 359 18.02 13.51 -15.90
CA ALA A 359 18.77 12.61 -16.76
C ALA A 359 18.10 11.23 -16.88
N ILE A 360 17.54 10.70 -15.79
CA ILE A 360 16.77 9.45 -15.79
C ILE A 360 15.50 9.63 -16.63
N ALA A 361 14.67 10.64 -16.33
CA ALA A 361 13.42 10.90 -17.04
C ALA A 361 13.63 11.12 -18.54
N ARG A 362 14.65 11.91 -18.93
CA ARG A 362 14.98 12.15 -20.35
C ARG A 362 15.42 10.88 -21.06
N ARG A 363 16.15 9.99 -20.38
CA ARG A 363 16.58 8.70 -20.94
C ARG A 363 15.39 7.77 -21.16
N ILE A 364 14.47 7.70 -20.20
CA ILE A 364 13.22 6.93 -20.33
C ILE A 364 12.43 7.45 -21.52
N HIS A 365 12.18 8.76 -21.58
CA HIS A 365 11.44 9.36 -22.68
C HIS A 365 12.12 9.17 -24.04
N ARG A 366 13.44 9.30 -24.12
CA ARG A 366 14.21 9.02 -25.34
C ARG A 366 14.02 7.59 -25.81
N ARG A 367 14.06 6.60 -24.91
CA ARG A 367 13.80 5.18 -25.25
C ARG A 367 12.38 5.01 -25.80
N ALA A 368 11.39 5.68 -25.23
CA ALA A 368 10.02 5.67 -25.75
C ALA A 368 9.93 6.29 -27.15
N ARG A 369 10.66 7.38 -27.42
CA ARG A 369 10.74 7.98 -28.77
C ARG A 369 11.41 7.06 -29.79
N VAL A 370 12.50 6.39 -29.40
CA VAL A 370 13.15 5.39 -30.26
C VAL A 370 12.20 4.22 -30.54
N LEU A 371 11.41 3.80 -29.54
CA LEU A 371 10.37 2.80 -29.72
C LEU A 371 9.29 3.27 -30.70
N ASP A 372 8.76 4.48 -30.55
CA ASP A 372 7.77 5.06 -31.48
C ASP A 372 8.31 5.09 -32.91
N ALA A 373 9.52 5.60 -33.11
CA ALA A 373 10.17 5.62 -34.42
C ALA A 373 10.35 4.20 -35.01
N SER A 374 10.73 3.24 -34.17
CA SER A 374 10.91 1.84 -34.57
C SER A 374 9.59 1.18 -34.97
N LEU A 375 8.54 1.36 -34.17
CA LEU A 375 7.21 0.83 -34.46
C LEU A 375 6.66 1.42 -35.76
N ARG A 376 6.83 2.74 -35.97
CA ARG A 376 6.43 3.41 -37.22
C ARG A 376 7.18 2.87 -38.43
N ALA A 377 8.48 2.62 -38.32
CA ALA A 377 9.28 2.01 -39.40
C ALA A 377 8.79 0.59 -39.75
N LEU A 378 8.18 -0.11 -38.79
CA LEU A 378 7.54 -1.41 -38.97
C LEU A 378 6.07 -1.34 -39.40
N GLY A 379 5.54 -0.13 -39.65
CA GLY A 379 4.14 0.08 -40.07
C GLY A 379 3.13 0.12 -38.93
N PHE A 380 3.56 0.07 -37.67
CA PHE A 380 2.70 0.24 -36.50
C PHE A 380 2.72 1.69 -36.05
N VAL A 381 1.59 2.38 -36.17
CA VAL A 381 1.45 3.78 -35.75
C VAL A 381 0.85 3.82 -34.34
N PRO A 382 1.57 4.32 -33.32
CA PRO A 382 0.98 4.49 -31.99
C PRO A 382 -0.21 5.45 -31.98
N LEU A 383 -1.22 5.13 -31.18
CA LEU A 383 -2.45 5.92 -31.03
C LEU A 383 -2.23 7.26 -30.33
N ASN A 384 -1.24 7.30 -29.45
CA ASN A 384 -0.90 8.47 -28.67
C ASN A 384 0.19 9.31 -29.37
N ASP A 385 -0.17 10.55 -29.65
CA ASP A 385 0.67 11.59 -30.25
C ASP A 385 1.60 12.26 -29.24
N SER A 386 1.21 12.30 -27.96
CA SER A 386 1.97 12.89 -26.86
C SER A 386 2.10 11.90 -25.70
N PHE A 387 3.33 11.64 -25.23
CA PHE A 387 3.60 10.62 -24.23
C PHE A 387 4.88 10.86 -23.45
N PHE A 388 4.98 10.27 -22.26
CA PHE A 388 6.22 10.18 -21.50
C PHE A 388 6.99 8.89 -21.84
N ASP A 389 6.46 7.74 -21.44
CA ASP A 389 7.17 6.45 -21.53
C ASP A 389 6.34 5.29 -22.10
N THR A 390 5.06 5.55 -22.40
CA THR A 390 4.08 4.52 -22.72
C THR A 390 3.48 4.76 -24.10
N LEU A 391 3.45 3.72 -24.94
CA LEU A 391 2.86 3.74 -26.28
C LEU A 391 1.76 2.70 -26.40
N VAL A 392 0.72 2.99 -27.19
CA VAL A 392 -0.36 2.04 -27.48
C VAL A 392 -0.48 1.81 -28.97
N ILE A 393 -0.41 0.55 -29.40
CA ILE A 393 -0.66 0.12 -30.77
C ILE A 393 -2.06 -0.48 -30.86
N GLU A 394 -2.81 -0.11 -31.89
CA GLU A 394 -4.05 -0.76 -32.30
C GLU A 394 -3.81 -1.67 -33.50
N SER A 395 -4.33 -2.88 -33.45
CA SER A 395 -4.25 -3.85 -34.55
C SER A 395 -5.35 -4.89 -34.44
N ASP A 396 -5.50 -5.73 -35.46
CA ASP A 396 -6.41 -6.87 -35.42
C ASP A 396 -5.98 -7.89 -34.36
N GLN A 397 -6.95 -8.65 -33.83
CA GLN A 397 -6.70 -9.57 -32.72
C GLN A 397 -5.73 -10.71 -33.11
N GLU A 398 -5.74 -11.17 -34.36
CA GLU A 398 -4.84 -12.23 -34.81
C GLU A 398 -3.37 -11.77 -34.78
N SER A 399 -3.11 -10.55 -35.24
CA SER A 399 -1.79 -9.91 -35.15
C SER A 399 -1.35 -9.74 -33.70
N LEU A 400 -2.23 -9.26 -32.81
CA LEU A 400 -1.90 -9.09 -31.39
C LEU A 400 -1.66 -10.41 -30.66
N ASP A 401 -2.39 -11.47 -31.00
CA ASP A 401 -2.17 -12.80 -30.44
C ASP A 401 -0.80 -13.35 -30.87
N LYS A 402 -0.38 -13.13 -32.13
CA LYS A 402 0.99 -13.46 -32.59
C LYS A 402 2.05 -12.66 -31.83
N VAL A 403 1.84 -11.35 -31.66
CA VAL A 403 2.74 -10.49 -30.85
C VAL A 403 2.86 -11.04 -29.43
N ARG A 404 1.75 -11.40 -28.79
CA ARG A 404 1.75 -11.96 -27.42
C ARG A 404 2.59 -13.23 -27.34
N VAL A 405 2.32 -14.20 -28.21
CA VAL A 405 3.04 -15.49 -28.21
C VAL A 405 4.55 -15.30 -28.44
N ILE A 406 4.93 -14.43 -29.38
CA ILE A 406 6.34 -14.13 -29.68
C ILE A 406 7.01 -13.41 -28.51
N ALA A 407 6.32 -12.45 -27.88
CA ALA A 407 6.83 -11.72 -26.72
C ALA A 407 7.06 -12.67 -25.53
N GLU A 408 6.08 -13.50 -25.20
CA GLU A 408 6.17 -14.47 -24.10
C GLU A 408 7.30 -15.49 -24.34
N THR A 409 7.46 -15.97 -25.58
CA THR A 409 8.58 -16.86 -25.96
C THR A 409 9.95 -16.20 -25.77
N LYS A 410 10.03 -14.88 -25.87
CA LYS A 410 11.25 -14.08 -25.64
C LYS A 410 11.39 -13.60 -24.19
N GLY A 411 10.52 -14.02 -23.27
CA GLY A 411 10.57 -13.56 -21.88
C GLY A 411 10.14 -12.10 -21.70
N ILE A 412 9.21 -11.61 -22.52
CA ILE A 412 8.73 -10.22 -22.53
C ILE A 412 7.23 -10.17 -22.25
N ASN A 413 6.83 -9.33 -21.32
CA ASN A 413 5.42 -9.02 -21.05
C ASN A 413 5.05 -7.64 -21.59
N LEU A 414 3.95 -7.58 -22.34
CA LEU A 414 3.32 -6.35 -22.85
C LEU A 414 1.90 -6.22 -22.27
N ASN A 415 1.30 -5.04 -22.37
CA ASN A 415 -0.02 -4.77 -21.80
C ASN A 415 -1.15 -5.08 -22.80
N PHE A 416 -1.86 -6.20 -22.60
CA PHE A 416 -3.03 -6.59 -23.41
C PHE A 416 -4.37 -6.43 -22.67
N LEU A 417 -4.48 -5.45 -21.76
CA LEU A 417 -5.68 -5.27 -20.91
C LEU A 417 -6.93 -4.84 -21.69
N VAL A 418 -6.79 -4.34 -22.92
CA VAL A 418 -7.90 -3.90 -23.78
C VAL A 418 -7.86 -4.65 -25.10
N LYS A 419 -9.03 -5.15 -25.54
CA LYS A 419 -9.15 -5.90 -26.80
C LYS A 419 -8.75 -5.03 -27.99
N GLY A 420 -7.96 -5.57 -28.91
CA GLY A 420 -7.50 -4.86 -30.11
C GLY A 420 -6.39 -3.84 -29.86
N GLN A 421 -5.88 -3.72 -28.63
CA GLN A 421 -4.80 -2.79 -28.29
C GLN A 421 -3.69 -3.48 -27.48
N VAL A 422 -2.45 -3.04 -27.69
CA VAL A 422 -1.30 -3.43 -26.87
C VAL A 422 -0.53 -2.19 -26.41
N GLY A 423 -0.36 -2.07 -25.10
CA GLY A 423 0.45 -1.04 -24.47
C GLY A 423 1.88 -1.52 -24.22
N ILE A 424 2.83 -0.59 -24.35
CA ILE A 424 4.27 -0.82 -24.11
C ILE A 424 4.79 0.35 -23.28
N SER A 425 5.14 0.08 -22.02
CA SER A 425 5.69 1.09 -21.10
C SER A 425 7.17 0.80 -20.87
N VAL A 426 8.06 1.68 -21.33
CA VAL A 426 9.50 1.57 -21.05
C VAL A 426 9.85 2.28 -19.75
N ASP A 427 11.00 1.92 -19.17
CA ASP A 427 11.37 2.41 -17.84
C ASP A 427 12.88 2.61 -17.66
N GLU A 428 13.29 2.88 -16.42
CA GLU A 428 14.68 3.16 -16.05
C GLU A 428 15.61 1.99 -16.42
N THR A 429 15.10 0.76 -16.32
CA THR A 429 15.87 -0.48 -16.51
C THR A 429 16.00 -0.89 -17.98
N THR A 430 15.19 -0.33 -18.87
CA THR A 430 15.13 -0.71 -20.29
C THR A 430 16.42 -0.32 -21.02
N SER A 431 17.28 -1.27 -21.43
CA SER A 431 18.44 -0.96 -22.28
C SER A 431 18.07 -0.83 -23.78
N LEU A 432 19.01 -0.36 -24.62
CA LEU A 432 18.81 -0.40 -26.08
C LEU A 432 18.69 -1.84 -26.62
N THR A 433 19.40 -2.78 -25.99
CA THR A 433 19.28 -4.21 -26.32
C THR A 433 17.89 -4.73 -25.99
N ASP A 434 17.37 -4.36 -24.82
CA ASP A 434 16.00 -4.71 -24.42
C ASP A 434 14.98 -4.11 -25.39
N LEU A 435 15.18 -2.85 -25.81
CA LEU A 435 14.34 -2.18 -26.79
C LEU A 435 14.36 -2.89 -28.14
N ALA A 436 15.54 -3.31 -28.63
CA ALA A 436 15.66 -4.09 -29.85
C ALA A 436 14.94 -5.44 -29.75
N GLN A 437 14.93 -6.08 -28.58
CA GLN A 437 14.14 -7.30 -28.37
C GLN A 437 12.64 -7.02 -28.50
N VAL A 438 12.13 -5.95 -27.89
CA VAL A 438 10.72 -5.55 -28.04
C VAL A 438 10.39 -5.26 -29.51
N VAL A 439 11.19 -4.45 -30.19
CA VAL A 439 11.00 -4.11 -31.62
C VAL A 439 11.00 -5.38 -32.49
N SER A 440 11.87 -6.34 -32.19
CA SER A 440 11.94 -7.61 -32.93
C SER A 440 10.69 -8.50 -32.75
N VAL A 441 9.89 -8.31 -31.69
CA VAL A 441 8.58 -8.98 -31.55
C VAL A 441 7.64 -8.48 -32.65
N PHE A 442 7.56 -7.16 -32.83
CA PHE A 442 6.71 -6.54 -33.84
C PHE A 442 7.23 -6.80 -35.26
N ALA A 443 8.55 -6.73 -35.48
CA ALA A 443 9.15 -7.00 -36.78
C ALA A 443 8.83 -8.41 -37.28
N ALA A 444 8.78 -9.40 -36.39
CA ALA A 444 8.51 -10.80 -36.72
C ALA A 444 7.12 -11.06 -37.30
N ILE A 445 6.16 -10.16 -37.10
CA ILE A 445 4.81 -10.26 -37.69
C ILE A 445 4.64 -9.40 -38.95
N THR A 446 5.68 -8.69 -39.37
CA THR A 446 5.67 -7.90 -40.61
C THR A 446 6.13 -8.73 -41.81
N ASN A 447 5.78 -8.28 -43.02
CA ASN A 447 6.25 -8.88 -44.27
C ASN A 447 7.70 -8.48 -44.61
N GLY A 448 8.62 -8.67 -43.66
CA GLY A 448 10.06 -8.41 -43.85
C GLY A 448 10.52 -6.98 -43.54
N LEU A 449 9.69 -6.16 -42.90
CA LEU A 449 10.14 -4.84 -42.42
C LEU A 449 11.13 -5.02 -41.26
N GLN A 450 12.10 -4.12 -41.18
CA GLN A 450 13.13 -4.12 -40.15
C GLN A 450 13.28 -2.70 -39.60
N ALA A 451 13.58 -2.60 -38.32
CA ALA A 451 13.89 -1.35 -37.66
C ALA A 451 15.15 -1.55 -36.81
N ASP A 452 16.21 -0.81 -37.15
CA ASP A 452 17.45 -0.81 -36.38
C ASP A 452 17.37 0.28 -35.30
N VAL A 453 17.24 -0.17 -34.05
CA VAL A 453 17.13 0.69 -32.86
C VAL A 453 18.33 1.62 -32.72
N MET A 454 19.54 1.18 -33.05
CA MET A 454 20.75 2.01 -32.92
C MET A 454 20.80 3.09 -33.99
N VAL A 455 20.44 2.75 -35.23
CA VAL A 455 20.37 3.73 -36.33
C VAL A 455 19.30 4.79 -36.04
N LEU A 456 18.13 4.38 -35.51
CA LEU A 456 17.05 5.30 -35.17
C LEU A 456 17.41 6.20 -33.98
N ASP A 457 18.09 5.68 -32.96
CA ASP A 457 18.60 6.49 -31.85
C ASP A 457 19.61 7.56 -32.33
N GLN A 458 20.54 7.18 -33.21
CA GLN A 458 21.49 8.13 -33.83
C GLN A 458 20.81 9.16 -34.73
N ALA A 459 19.77 8.76 -35.48
CA ALA A 459 19.01 9.67 -36.33
C ALA A 459 18.27 10.73 -35.50
N LEU A 460 17.71 10.32 -34.35
CA LEU A 460 17.06 11.25 -33.41
C LEU A 460 18.07 12.22 -32.78
N ASP A 461 19.31 11.79 -32.52
CA ASP A 461 20.39 12.68 -32.08
C ASP A 461 20.76 13.72 -33.15
N ALA A 462 20.90 13.28 -34.40
CA ALA A 462 21.33 14.14 -35.51
C ALA A 462 20.28 15.21 -35.88
N GLN A 463 18.99 14.95 -35.62
CA GLN A 463 17.91 15.92 -35.83
C GLN A 463 17.91 17.06 -34.79
N GLY A 464 18.72 16.96 -33.73
CA GLY A 464 18.71 17.92 -32.63
C GLY A 464 17.56 17.64 -31.65
N SER A 465 17.81 17.89 -30.37
CA SER A 465 16.91 17.48 -29.28
C SER A 465 15.59 18.25 -29.21
N SER A 466 15.33 19.21 -30.11
CA SER A 466 14.18 20.13 -30.02
C SER A 466 12.92 19.66 -30.75
N ASP A 467 12.99 18.63 -31.59
CA ASP A 467 11.80 18.14 -32.30
C ASP A 467 11.07 17.10 -31.44
N HIS A 468 10.42 17.59 -30.39
CA HIS A 468 9.34 16.88 -29.71
C HIS A 468 8.17 16.72 -30.70
N PRO A 469 7.78 15.51 -31.12
CA PRO A 469 6.68 15.33 -32.06
C PRO A 469 5.29 15.60 -31.46
N SER A 470 5.19 16.25 -30.30
CA SER A 470 3.94 16.39 -29.57
C SER A 470 3.81 17.76 -28.93
N VAL A 471 2.58 18.11 -28.57
CA VAL A 471 2.18 19.29 -27.77
C VAL A 471 2.71 19.14 -26.31
N PHE A 472 3.97 18.74 -26.15
CA PHE A 472 4.68 18.53 -24.90
C PHE A 472 5.14 19.90 -24.40
N THR A 473 4.42 20.49 -23.46
CA THR A 473 4.92 21.68 -22.78
C THR A 473 5.99 21.19 -21.80
N GLU A 474 7.28 21.45 -22.05
CA GLU A 474 8.33 21.09 -21.08
C GLU A 474 8.09 21.85 -19.77
N ARG A 475 8.32 21.16 -18.64
CA ARG A 475 8.34 21.79 -17.33
C ARG A 475 9.41 22.87 -17.28
N THR A 476 9.03 24.09 -16.92
CA THR A 476 9.95 25.25 -16.86
C THR A 476 10.33 25.68 -15.45
N ASP A 477 9.58 25.27 -14.44
CA ASP A 477 9.86 25.60 -13.04
C ASP A 477 11.00 24.76 -12.46
N VAL A 478 11.67 25.31 -11.45
CA VAL A 478 12.73 24.60 -10.73
C VAL A 478 12.11 23.58 -9.78
N ILE A 479 12.77 22.43 -9.65
CA ILE A 479 12.36 21.35 -8.75
C ILE A 479 13.47 21.06 -7.75
N LEU A 480 13.09 20.62 -6.55
CA LEU A 480 14.01 20.11 -5.53
C LEU A 480 15.09 21.10 -5.11
N GLU A 481 14.76 22.40 -5.02
CA GLU A 481 15.72 23.47 -4.69
C GLU A 481 16.31 23.34 -3.28
N HIS A 482 15.63 22.62 -2.39
CA HIS A 482 16.09 22.48 -1.01
C HIS A 482 17.49 21.83 -0.97
N PRO A 483 18.45 22.36 -0.19
CA PRO A 483 19.84 21.89 -0.21
C PRO A 483 20.04 20.40 0.09
N VAL A 484 19.08 19.73 0.73
CA VAL A 484 19.12 18.28 0.98
C VAL A 484 19.25 17.49 -0.33
N PHE A 485 18.65 17.96 -1.42
CA PHE A 485 18.67 17.29 -2.74
C PHE A 485 19.92 17.62 -3.56
N HIS A 486 20.85 18.41 -3.02
CA HIS A 486 22.07 18.87 -3.71
C HIS A 486 23.38 18.46 -3.01
N ARG A 487 23.31 17.86 -1.82
CA ARG A 487 24.49 17.66 -0.93
C ARG A 487 25.02 16.23 -0.85
N TYR A 488 24.24 15.23 -1.25
CA TYR A 488 24.52 13.83 -0.92
C TYR A 488 24.53 12.93 -2.17
N HIS A 489 25.25 13.36 -3.21
CA HIS A 489 25.26 12.68 -4.52
C HIS A 489 26.37 11.63 -4.66
N SER A 490 27.44 11.73 -3.86
CA SER A 490 28.40 10.62 -3.77
C SER A 490 27.87 9.53 -2.83
N GLU A 491 28.18 8.27 -3.14
CA GLU A 491 27.74 7.13 -2.32
C GLU A 491 28.16 7.28 -0.85
N HIS A 492 29.37 7.81 -0.59
CA HIS A 492 29.89 8.00 0.76
C HIS A 492 29.20 9.14 1.52
N GLU A 493 28.82 10.21 0.85
CA GLU A 493 28.04 11.30 1.46
C GLU A 493 26.63 10.84 1.81
N LEU A 494 25.98 10.09 0.90
CA LEU A 494 24.67 9.51 1.17
C LEU A 494 24.74 8.49 2.32
N LEU A 495 25.74 7.61 2.33
CA LEU A 495 25.99 6.66 3.43
C LEU A 495 26.07 7.40 4.78
N ARG A 496 26.86 8.49 4.85
CA ARG A 496 26.97 9.33 6.04
C ARG A 496 25.66 10.01 6.40
N TYR A 497 24.88 10.45 5.42
CA TYR A 497 23.58 11.06 5.67
C TYR A 497 22.59 10.05 6.27
N ILE A 498 22.45 8.88 5.65
CA ILE A 498 21.62 7.77 6.13
C ILE A 498 22.03 7.41 7.56
N LYS A 499 23.32 7.20 7.83
CA LYS A 499 23.78 6.83 9.17
C LYS A 499 23.54 7.93 10.21
N ARG A 500 23.68 9.21 9.82
CA ARG A 500 23.39 10.35 10.70
C ARG A 500 21.91 10.40 11.08
N LEU A 501 21.00 10.11 10.15
CA LEU A 501 19.57 10.03 10.49
C LEU A 501 19.28 8.81 11.35
N GLU A 502 19.78 7.63 10.99
CA GLU A 502 19.63 6.40 11.77
C GLU A 502 20.04 6.60 13.25
N SER A 503 21.16 7.28 13.50
CA SER A 503 21.66 7.52 14.87
C SER A 503 20.76 8.41 15.75
N LYS A 504 19.76 9.09 15.16
CA LYS A 504 18.78 9.89 15.90
C LYS A 504 17.54 9.08 16.31
N ASP A 505 17.44 7.83 15.89
CA ASP A 505 16.26 7.01 16.02
C ASP A 505 16.49 5.83 16.98
N LEU A 506 15.62 5.70 17.99
CA LEU A 506 15.57 4.49 18.81
C LEU A 506 14.81 3.39 18.04
N SER A 507 15.46 2.23 17.89
CA SER A 507 14.96 1.04 17.21
C SER A 507 15.15 -0.22 18.06
N LEU A 508 14.68 -1.40 17.60
CA LEU A 508 14.88 -2.66 18.32
C LEU A 508 16.36 -3.12 18.35
N CYS A 509 17.24 -2.48 17.58
CA CYS A 509 18.68 -2.67 17.71
C CYS A 509 19.24 -2.15 19.04
N HIS A 510 18.50 -1.28 19.73
CA HIS A 510 18.95 -0.59 20.93
C HIS A 510 18.37 -1.21 22.21
N SER A 511 17.05 -1.36 22.26
CA SER A 511 16.33 -1.82 23.44
C SER A 511 14.95 -2.36 23.08
N MET A 512 14.27 -2.96 24.07
CA MET A 512 12.83 -3.22 23.97
C MET A 512 12.07 -1.92 23.72
N ILE A 513 11.12 -1.94 22.78
CA ILE A 513 10.13 -0.88 22.55
C ILE A 513 8.76 -1.45 22.94
N ALA A 514 8.37 -1.27 24.21
CA ALA A 514 7.18 -1.89 24.79
C ALA A 514 5.86 -1.15 24.45
N LEU A 515 5.58 -0.97 23.16
CA LEU A 515 4.33 -0.36 22.68
C LEU A 515 3.18 -1.37 22.71
N GLY A 516 2.22 -1.15 23.61
CA GLY A 516 0.95 -1.89 23.64
C GLY A 516 0.24 -1.84 22.28
N SER A 517 -0.46 -2.92 21.93
CA SER A 517 -1.16 -3.11 20.64
C SER A 517 -0.26 -3.05 19.39
N CYS A 518 1.07 -2.99 19.53
CA CYS A 518 2.01 -2.95 18.40
C CYS A 518 2.85 -4.23 18.25
N THR A 519 2.98 -5.05 19.31
CA THR A 519 3.71 -6.33 19.30
C THR A 519 5.11 -6.19 18.68
N MET A 520 5.96 -5.38 19.29
CA MET A 520 7.33 -5.14 18.82
C MET A 520 8.24 -6.36 19.08
N LYS A 521 8.02 -7.43 18.31
CA LYS A 521 8.76 -8.70 18.36
C LYS A 521 10.00 -8.68 17.46
N LEU A 522 10.75 -9.78 17.47
CA LEU A 522 11.87 -9.97 16.56
C LEU A 522 11.38 -9.99 15.11
N ASN A 523 12.02 -9.17 14.26
CA ASN A 523 12.02 -9.33 12.80
C ASN A 523 13.33 -10.05 12.44
N ALA A 524 13.29 -11.37 12.26
CA ALA A 524 14.49 -12.17 12.12
C ALA A 524 15.15 -11.96 10.77
N SER A 525 16.49 -12.00 10.72
CA SER A 525 17.22 -11.82 9.46
C SER A 525 16.80 -12.84 8.39
N ALA A 526 16.54 -14.10 8.77
CA ALA A 526 16.09 -15.14 7.84
C ALA A 526 14.72 -14.83 7.22
N GLU A 527 13.84 -14.13 7.93
CA GLU A 527 12.52 -13.69 7.42
C GLU A 527 12.69 -12.49 6.46
N MET A 528 13.67 -11.63 6.71
CA MET A 528 13.88 -10.39 5.95
C MET A 528 14.72 -10.57 4.68
N ILE A 529 15.65 -11.53 4.64
CA ILE A 529 16.55 -11.74 3.47
C ILE A 529 15.78 -11.94 2.15
N PRO A 530 14.70 -12.75 2.07
CA PRO A 530 14.04 -13.05 0.80
C PRO A 530 13.33 -11.85 0.15
N ILE A 531 13.00 -10.80 0.91
CA ILE A 531 12.22 -9.65 0.39
C ILE A 531 13.00 -8.88 -0.70
N THR A 532 14.33 -8.98 -0.73
CA THR A 532 15.19 -8.35 -1.74
C THR A 532 15.64 -9.30 -2.84
N TRP A 533 15.19 -10.56 -2.83
CA TRP A 533 15.51 -11.48 -3.92
C TRP A 533 14.79 -11.09 -5.21
N PRO A 534 15.48 -11.09 -6.36
CA PRO A 534 14.87 -10.77 -7.64
C PRO A 534 13.60 -11.58 -7.95
N SER A 535 13.60 -12.87 -7.58
CA SER A 535 12.47 -13.81 -7.76
C SER A 535 11.17 -13.38 -7.08
N PHE A 536 11.23 -12.47 -6.10
CA PHE A 536 10.06 -11.87 -5.45
C PHE A 536 9.97 -10.38 -5.77
N GLY A 537 11.05 -9.62 -5.55
CA GLY A 537 11.07 -8.16 -5.65
C GLY A 537 10.86 -7.59 -7.07
N LEU A 538 11.20 -8.32 -8.13
CA LEU A 538 11.16 -7.80 -9.51
C LEU A 538 9.96 -8.29 -10.33
N ILE A 539 9.05 -9.07 -9.75
CA ILE A 539 7.86 -9.54 -10.46
C ILE A 539 6.84 -8.39 -10.59
N HIS A 540 6.29 -8.21 -11.79
CA HIS A 540 5.22 -7.26 -12.05
C HIS A 540 3.87 -7.81 -11.53
N PRO A 541 3.03 -7.03 -10.81
CA PRO A 541 1.78 -7.52 -10.21
C PRO A 541 0.77 -8.10 -11.21
N PHE A 542 0.79 -7.62 -12.45
CA PHE A 542 -0.08 -8.10 -13.53
C PHE A 542 0.62 -9.04 -14.52
N ALA A 543 1.75 -9.64 -14.12
CA ALA A 543 2.36 -10.72 -14.91
C ALA A 543 1.40 -11.93 -15.01
N PRO A 544 1.41 -12.69 -16.12
CA PRO A 544 0.64 -13.92 -16.24
C PRO A 544 0.88 -14.87 -15.06
N VAL A 545 -0.19 -15.51 -14.56
CA VAL A 545 -0.12 -16.40 -13.39
C VAL A 545 0.91 -17.53 -13.58
N SER A 546 1.07 -18.03 -14.81
CA SER A 546 2.08 -19.03 -15.17
C SER A 546 3.53 -18.61 -14.89
N GLN A 547 3.80 -17.32 -14.75
CA GLN A 547 5.11 -16.76 -14.42
C GLN A 547 5.30 -16.51 -12.91
N THR A 548 4.28 -16.76 -12.11
CA THR A 548 4.24 -16.38 -10.68
C THR A 548 3.99 -17.58 -9.76
N LEU A 549 4.34 -18.79 -10.21
CA LEU A 549 4.00 -20.03 -9.52
C LEU A 549 4.61 -20.13 -8.11
N GLY A 550 5.76 -19.49 -7.87
CA GLY A 550 6.33 -19.34 -6.54
C GLY A 550 5.46 -18.51 -5.61
N TYR A 551 4.95 -17.37 -6.09
CA TYR A 551 3.96 -16.58 -5.34
C TYR A 551 2.66 -17.35 -5.12
N GLN A 552 2.17 -18.09 -6.11
CA GLN A 552 0.95 -18.90 -5.96
C GLN A 552 1.11 -19.94 -4.85
N GLN A 553 2.26 -20.60 -4.76
CA GLN A 553 2.56 -21.53 -3.68
C GLN A 553 2.58 -20.81 -2.32
N ILE A 554 3.27 -19.66 -2.20
CA ILE A 554 3.29 -18.87 -0.96
C ILE A 554 1.88 -18.50 -0.52
N PHE A 555 1.02 -18.06 -1.44
CA PHE A 555 -0.35 -17.71 -1.10
C PHE A 555 -1.15 -18.92 -0.61
N GLN A 556 -1.04 -20.06 -1.30
CA GLN A 556 -1.73 -21.29 -0.90
C GLN A 556 -1.29 -21.77 0.47
N GLU A 557 0.02 -21.85 0.72
CA GLU A 557 0.56 -22.30 2.01
C GLU A 557 0.24 -21.32 3.14
N LEU A 558 0.46 -20.02 2.92
CA LEU A 558 0.17 -19.01 3.93
C LEU A 558 -1.31 -18.97 4.29
N THR A 559 -2.21 -19.02 3.30
CA THR A 559 -3.65 -19.05 3.56
C THR A 559 -4.06 -20.32 4.31
N GLN A 560 -3.47 -21.48 3.99
CA GLN A 560 -3.68 -22.72 4.74
C GLN A 560 -3.23 -22.58 6.20
N TYR A 561 -2.04 -22.03 6.46
CA TYR A 561 -1.54 -21.85 7.83
C TYR A 561 -2.42 -20.86 8.61
N LEU A 562 -2.81 -19.75 7.98
CA LEU A 562 -3.67 -18.75 8.62
C LEU A 562 -5.09 -19.28 8.89
N ARG A 563 -5.61 -20.20 8.07
CA ARG A 563 -6.87 -20.91 8.37
C ARG A 563 -6.75 -21.76 9.61
N GLN A 564 -5.63 -22.50 9.79
CA GLN A 564 -5.38 -23.28 11.00
C GLN A 564 -5.27 -22.37 12.24
N VAL A 565 -4.55 -21.25 12.13
CA VAL A 565 -4.39 -20.28 13.22
C VAL A 565 -5.72 -19.64 13.62
N THR A 566 -6.58 -19.32 12.65
CA THR A 566 -7.78 -18.54 12.90
C THR A 566 -9.05 -19.38 13.09
N GLY A 567 -9.04 -20.62 12.61
CA GLY A 567 -10.21 -21.48 12.46
C GLY A 567 -11.18 -21.05 11.36
N PHE A 568 -10.84 -20.05 10.53
CA PHE A 568 -11.70 -19.62 9.43
C PHE A 568 -11.65 -20.55 8.22
N ALA A 569 -12.72 -20.50 7.44
CA ALA A 569 -12.83 -21.29 6.21
C ALA A 569 -11.92 -20.79 5.09
N GLU A 570 -11.69 -19.48 4.95
CA GLU A 570 -10.89 -18.91 3.87
C GLU A 570 -10.20 -17.60 4.30
N ILE A 571 -9.18 -17.19 3.54
CA ILE A 571 -8.36 -15.99 3.82
C ILE A 571 -8.19 -15.17 2.53
N SER A 572 -8.32 -13.85 2.65
CA SER A 572 -7.94 -12.90 1.59
C SER A 572 -6.67 -12.16 1.99
N LEU A 573 -5.65 -12.19 1.12
CA LEU A 573 -4.37 -11.50 1.31
C LEU A 573 -4.32 -10.08 0.71
N GLN A 574 -5.43 -9.62 0.11
CA GLN A 574 -5.47 -8.33 -0.58
C GLN A 574 -5.34 -7.09 0.34
N PRO A 575 -5.95 -7.04 1.54
CA PRO A 575 -5.88 -5.84 2.37
C PRO A 575 -4.45 -5.56 2.86
N ASN A 576 -3.88 -4.43 2.44
CA ASN A 576 -2.48 -4.06 2.71
C ASN A 576 -2.26 -3.28 4.02
N SER A 577 -3.24 -3.27 4.93
CA SER A 577 -3.09 -2.81 6.32
C SER A 577 -4.21 -3.38 7.20
N GLY A 578 -4.07 -3.28 8.53
CA GLY A 578 -5.12 -3.72 9.46
C GLY A 578 -6.43 -2.95 9.26
N ALA A 579 -6.36 -1.62 9.11
CA ALA A 579 -7.52 -0.80 8.82
C ALA A 579 -8.20 -1.14 7.47
N GLN A 580 -7.43 -1.56 6.46
CA GLN A 580 -8.00 -2.09 5.22
C GLN A 580 -8.65 -3.45 5.42
N GLY A 581 -8.10 -4.30 6.30
CA GLY A 581 -8.71 -5.57 6.69
C GLY A 581 -10.04 -5.38 7.43
N GLU A 582 -10.13 -4.38 8.31
CA GLU A 582 -11.40 -3.93 8.91
C GLU A 582 -12.41 -3.51 7.86
N TYR A 583 -12.07 -2.53 7.03
CA TYR A 583 -12.97 -2.06 5.97
C TYR A 583 -13.42 -3.21 5.06
N THR A 584 -12.51 -4.10 4.66
CA THR A 584 -12.82 -5.26 3.82
C THR A 584 -13.78 -6.20 4.52
N GLY A 585 -13.53 -6.56 5.78
CA GLY A 585 -14.42 -7.43 6.55
C GLY A 585 -15.82 -6.84 6.70
N LEU A 586 -15.93 -5.53 6.95
CA LEU A 586 -17.22 -4.83 7.03
C LEU A 586 -17.94 -4.77 5.68
N MET A 587 -17.22 -4.58 4.57
CA MET A 587 -17.81 -4.64 3.23
C MET A 587 -18.29 -6.05 2.87
N VAL A 588 -17.59 -7.10 3.31
CA VAL A 588 -18.03 -8.50 3.15
C VAL A 588 -19.29 -8.77 3.99
N ILE A 589 -19.34 -8.34 5.26
CA ILE A 589 -20.56 -8.43 6.09
C ILE A 589 -21.73 -7.72 5.40
N ARG A 590 -21.50 -6.54 4.86
CA ARG A 590 -22.52 -5.78 4.15
C ARG A 590 -23.00 -6.49 2.88
N ALA A 591 -22.09 -7.10 2.12
CA ALA A 591 -22.44 -7.92 0.96
C ALA A 591 -23.24 -9.16 1.37
N TYR A 592 -22.90 -9.79 2.50
CA TYR A 592 -23.63 -10.91 3.07
C TYR A 592 -25.07 -10.54 3.49
N HIS A 593 -25.27 -9.40 4.15
CA HIS A 593 -26.64 -8.93 4.46
C HIS A 593 -27.45 -8.70 3.19
N ARG A 594 -26.85 -8.06 2.18
CA ARG A 594 -27.50 -7.78 0.90
C ARG A 594 -27.85 -9.03 0.12
N SER A 595 -27.02 -10.07 0.13
CA SER A 595 -27.30 -11.33 -0.57
C SER A 595 -28.51 -12.06 0.02
N ARG A 596 -28.89 -11.75 1.27
CA ARG A 596 -30.09 -12.24 1.97
C ARG A 596 -31.30 -11.30 1.88
N GLY A 597 -31.19 -10.18 1.17
CA GLY A 597 -32.25 -9.16 1.07
C GLY A 597 -32.28 -8.16 2.23
N ASP A 598 -31.36 -8.24 3.19
CA ASP A 598 -31.28 -7.36 4.36
C ASP A 598 -30.52 -6.05 4.06
N HIS A 599 -30.93 -5.34 3.00
CA HIS A 599 -30.25 -4.11 2.55
C HIS A 599 -30.24 -2.97 3.58
N HIS A 600 -31.11 -3.05 4.58
CA HIS A 600 -31.32 -2.03 5.61
C HIS A 600 -30.39 -2.20 6.84
N ARG A 601 -29.72 -3.35 6.99
CA ARG A 601 -28.83 -3.60 8.14
C ARG A 601 -27.53 -2.80 8.01
N ASN A 602 -27.41 -1.73 8.80
CA ASN A 602 -26.27 -0.82 8.77
C ASN A 602 -25.79 -0.35 10.15
N ILE A 603 -26.34 -0.86 11.25
CA ILE A 603 -25.88 -0.52 12.61
C ILE A 603 -24.65 -1.36 12.96
N ALA A 604 -23.55 -0.69 13.30
CA ALA A 604 -22.35 -1.31 13.85
C ALA A 604 -22.25 -1.00 15.36
N LEU A 605 -22.36 -2.03 16.20
CA LEU A 605 -22.08 -1.91 17.62
C LEU A 605 -20.56 -1.95 17.83
N ILE A 606 -20.04 -1.00 18.60
CA ILE A 606 -18.59 -0.89 18.84
C ILE A 606 -18.36 -0.55 20.32
N PRO A 607 -17.66 -1.39 21.10
CA PRO A 607 -17.28 -1.08 22.47
C PRO A 607 -16.48 0.22 22.57
N SER A 608 -16.66 0.98 23.65
CA SER A 608 -15.91 2.23 23.88
C SER A 608 -14.39 2.01 23.97
N SER A 609 -13.96 0.80 24.33
CA SER A 609 -12.55 0.39 24.39
C SER A 609 -11.92 0.11 23.02
N ALA A 610 -12.72 -0.08 21.96
CA ALA A 610 -12.20 -0.45 20.64
C ALA A 610 -11.20 0.58 20.11
N HIS A 611 -10.24 0.10 19.31
CA HIS A 611 -9.26 0.96 18.63
C HIS A 611 -9.96 1.98 17.72
N GLY A 612 -9.33 3.14 17.50
CA GLY A 612 -9.95 4.25 16.75
C GLY A 612 -10.20 3.95 15.26
N THR A 613 -9.54 2.93 14.72
CA THR A 613 -9.75 2.45 13.34
C THR A 613 -11.12 1.82 13.18
N ASN A 614 -11.61 1.05 14.15
CA ASN A 614 -12.90 0.34 14.08
C ASN A 614 -14.06 1.29 13.73
N PRO A 615 -14.33 2.37 14.49
CA PRO A 615 -15.40 3.30 14.16
C PRO A 615 -15.15 4.08 12.85
N ALA A 616 -13.89 4.39 12.51
CA ALA A 616 -13.57 5.04 11.25
C ALA A 616 -13.84 4.12 10.04
N SER A 617 -13.46 2.84 10.13
CA SER A 617 -13.73 1.80 9.14
C SER A 617 -15.23 1.56 8.97
N ALA A 618 -16.00 1.56 10.06
CA ALA A 618 -17.46 1.41 10.02
C ALA A 618 -18.14 2.56 9.28
N VAL A 619 -17.80 3.81 9.59
CA VAL A 619 -18.33 4.98 8.86
C VAL A 619 -17.94 4.92 7.38
N MET A 620 -16.70 4.55 7.08
CA MET A 620 -16.21 4.39 5.71
C MET A 620 -16.94 3.28 4.94
N ALA A 621 -17.40 2.23 5.62
CA ALA A 621 -18.24 1.16 5.09
C ALA A 621 -19.75 1.52 5.04
N GLY A 622 -20.11 2.78 5.31
CA GLY A 622 -21.49 3.27 5.25
C GLY A 622 -22.37 2.82 6.42
N MET A 623 -21.76 2.42 7.54
CA MET A 623 -22.46 1.97 8.74
C MET A 623 -22.66 3.13 9.73
N GLN A 624 -23.73 3.03 10.53
CA GLN A 624 -23.98 3.91 11.66
C GLN A 624 -23.40 3.28 12.94
N VAL A 625 -22.43 3.96 13.54
CA VAL A 625 -21.79 3.52 14.77
C VAL A 625 -22.70 3.76 15.97
N VAL A 626 -22.89 2.73 16.79
CA VAL A 626 -23.53 2.80 18.10
C VAL A 626 -22.54 2.28 19.14
N VAL A 627 -22.11 3.17 20.02
CA VAL A 627 -21.11 2.83 21.05
C VAL A 627 -21.75 1.93 22.11
N VAL A 628 -21.08 0.85 22.49
CA VAL A 628 -21.42 -0.01 23.63
C VAL A 628 -20.52 0.35 24.80
N ALA A 629 -21.08 0.45 26.00
CA ALA A 629 -20.33 0.77 27.21
C ALA A 629 -19.39 -0.37 27.61
N CYS A 630 -18.37 0.00 28.38
CA CYS A 630 -17.57 -0.96 29.15
C CYS A 630 -17.91 -0.81 30.64
N ASP A 631 -17.84 -1.91 31.39
CA ASP A 631 -17.99 -1.89 32.84
C ASP A 631 -16.77 -1.26 33.55
N GLU A 632 -16.83 -1.13 34.87
CA GLU A 632 -15.73 -0.56 35.68
C GLU A 632 -14.44 -1.39 35.64
N GLN A 633 -14.53 -2.67 35.25
CA GLN A 633 -13.38 -3.58 35.08
C GLN A 633 -12.83 -3.55 33.66
N GLY A 634 -13.45 -2.79 32.76
CA GLY A 634 -13.04 -2.62 31.37
C GLY A 634 -13.51 -3.72 30.42
N ASN A 635 -14.44 -4.58 30.83
CA ASN A 635 -15.10 -5.57 29.96
C ASN A 635 -16.26 -4.92 29.19
N VAL A 636 -16.76 -5.56 28.14
CA VAL A 636 -18.00 -5.12 27.48
C VAL A 636 -19.18 -5.24 28.45
N ASP A 637 -19.96 -4.16 28.60
CA ASP A 637 -21.18 -4.18 29.41
C ASP A 637 -22.26 -5.02 28.71
N MET A 638 -22.51 -6.22 29.22
CA MET A 638 -23.48 -7.17 28.66
C MET A 638 -24.93 -6.66 28.69
N ALA A 639 -25.30 -5.86 29.70
CA ALA A 639 -26.65 -5.32 29.80
C ALA A 639 -26.87 -4.24 28.73
N ASP A 640 -25.90 -3.35 28.58
CA ASP A 640 -25.93 -2.30 27.55
C ASP A 640 -25.83 -2.89 26.12
N LEU A 641 -24.96 -3.90 25.91
CA LEU A 641 -24.85 -4.64 24.66
C LEU A 641 -26.19 -5.25 24.26
N SER A 642 -26.82 -6.00 25.18
CA SER A 642 -28.09 -6.68 24.93
C SER A 642 -29.20 -5.69 24.64
N ALA A 643 -29.31 -4.61 25.43
CA ALA A 643 -30.30 -3.56 25.21
C ALA A 643 -30.13 -2.87 23.84
N LYS A 644 -28.89 -2.61 23.41
CA LYS A 644 -28.61 -2.01 22.10
C LYS A 644 -28.82 -3.00 20.95
N ALA A 645 -28.45 -4.26 21.11
CA ALA A 645 -28.70 -5.30 20.12
C ALA A 645 -30.20 -5.50 19.90
N GLU A 646 -31.00 -5.55 20.97
CA GLU A 646 -32.46 -5.63 20.90
C GLU A 646 -33.05 -4.39 20.23
N ARG A 647 -32.69 -3.18 20.72
CA ARG A 647 -33.16 -1.91 20.16
C ARG A 647 -32.89 -1.78 18.66
N HIS A 648 -31.74 -2.26 18.21
CA HIS A 648 -31.32 -2.16 16.83
C HIS A 648 -31.52 -3.44 16.02
N SER A 649 -32.21 -4.47 16.55
CA SER A 649 -32.26 -5.82 15.97
C SER A 649 -32.67 -5.87 14.49
N ALA A 650 -33.62 -5.01 14.08
CA ALA A 650 -34.03 -4.92 12.69
C ALA A 650 -32.91 -4.40 11.77
N ASN A 651 -32.06 -3.47 12.24
CA ASN A 651 -31.03 -2.83 11.43
C ASN A 651 -29.60 -3.24 11.82
N LEU A 652 -29.44 -4.22 12.73
CA LEU A 652 -28.15 -4.65 13.24
C LEU A 652 -27.34 -5.32 12.14
N SER A 653 -26.22 -4.70 11.76
CA SER A 653 -25.27 -5.25 10.79
C SER A 653 -24.22 -6.09 11.49
N CYS A 654 -23.51 -5.51 12.47
CA CYS A 654 -22.44 -6.23 13.15
C CYS A 654 -22.06 -5.65 14.52
N LEU A 655 -21.32 -6.46 15.27
CA LEU A 655 -20.45 -6.02 16.35
C LEU A 655 -19.00 -5.99 15.84
N MET A 656 -18.23 -4.97 16.21
CA MET A 656 -16.78 -4.99 16.11
C MET A 656 -16.18 -5.13 17.50
N VAL A 657 -15.47 -6.22 17.76
CA VAL A 657 -14.83 -6.51 19.05
C VAL A 657 -13.34 -6.79 18.87
N THR A 658 -12.51 -6.41 19.84
CA THR A 658 -11.09 -6.78 19.86
C THR A 658 -10.90 -7.86 20.90
N TYR A 659 -10.22 -8.96 20.57
CA TYR A 659 -10.00 -10.06 21.52
C TYR A 659 -8.52 -10.52 21.54
N PRO A 660 -7.90 -10.69 22.73
CA PRO A 660 -8.31 -10.08 24.00
C PRO A 660 -8.48 -8.56 23.85
N SER A 661 -9.18 -7.94 24.79
CA SER A 661 -9.57 -6.53 24.68
C SER A 661 -8.36 -5.59 24.56
N THR A 662 -8.58 -4.33 24.19
CA THR A 662 -7.52 -3.32 24.14
C THR A 662 -6.92 -3.00 25.52
N HIS A 663 -7.58 -3.43 26.61
CA HIS A 663 -7.05 -3.39 27.97
C HIS A 663 -6.10 -4.57 28.28
N GLY A 664 -5.98 -5.55 27.38
CA GLY A 664 -5.13 -6.73 27.56
C GLY A 664 -5.77 -7.83 28.41
N VAL A 665 -7.11 -7.92 28.44
CA VAL A 665 -7.86 -8.87 29.27
C VAL A 665 -8.65 -9.84 28.39
N PHE A 666 -8.66 -11.12 28.77
CA PHE A 666 -9.53 -12.15 28.19
C PHE A 666 -10.90 -12.10 28.88
N GLU A 667 -11.93 -11.66 28.16
CA GLU A 667 -13.29 -11.56 28.68
C GLU A 667 -13.96 -12.94 28.75
N GLY A 668 -14.43 -13.35 29.94
CA GLY A 668 -15.05 -14.66 30.17
C GLY A 668 -16.34 -14.91 29.37
N HIS A 669 -17.03 -13.85 28.94
CA HIS A 669 -18.34 -13.90 28.28
C HIS A 669 -18.28 -13.72 26.75
N ILE A 670 -17.11 -13.82 26.11
CA ILE A 670 -16.96 -13.49 24.67
C ILE A 670 -17.89 -14.31 23.75
N ARG A 671 -18.14 -15.58 24.05
CA ARG A 671 -19.07 -16.41 23.27
C ARG A 671 -20.52 -15.93 23.42
N GLU A 672 -20.90 -15.55 24.63
CA GLU A 672 -22.23 -15.00 24.92
C GLU A 672 -22.44 -13.66 24.19
N ILE A 673 -21.41 -12.81 24.14
CA ILE A 673 -21.39 -11.58 23.34
C ILE A 673 -21.69 -11.90 21.87
N CYS A 674 -20.98 -12.86 21.28
CA CYS A 674 -21.20 -13.27 19.89
C CYS A 674 -22.62 -13.80 19.67
N GLU A 675 -23.11 -14.65 20.57
CA GLU A 675 -24.45 -15.24 20.51
C GLU A 675 -25.58 -14.20 20.61
N VAL A 676 -25.42 -13.15 21.42
CA VAL A 676 -26.36 -12.01 21.45
C VAL A 676 -26.46 -11.37 20.07
N ILE A 677 -25.33 -11.11 19.42
CA ILE A 677 -25.30 -10.46 18.10
C ILE A 677 -25.92 -11.34 17.02
N HIS A 678 -25.58 -12.62 17.00
CA HIS A 678 -26.13 -13.59 16.05
C HIS A 678 -27.65 -13.76 16.22
N ARG A 679 -28.16 -13.80 17.46
CA ARG A 679 -29.62 -13.87 17.74
C ARG A 679 -30.39 -12.69 17.15
N HIS A 680 -29.77 -11.51 17.08
CA HIS A 680 -30.38 -10.31 16.50
C HIS A 680 -30.06 -10.12 15.01
N GLY A 681 -29.49 -11.14 14.36
CA GLY A 681 -29.24 -11.18 12.91
C GLY A 681 -27.98 -10.45 12.45
N GLY A 682 -27.15 -9.97 13.38
CA GLY A 682 -25.87 -9.34 13.09
C GLY A 682 -24.76 -10.36 12.83
N GLN A 683 -23.60 -9.86 12.42
CA GLN A 683 -22.33 -10.61 12.31
C GLN A 683 -21.31 -10.08 13.31
N VAL A 684 -20.30 -10.87 13.63
CA VAL A 684 -19.22 -10.51 14.56
C VAL A 684 -17.92 -10.33 13.78
N TYR A 685 -17.47 -9.09 13.71
CA TYR A 685 -16.14 -8.74 13.25
C TYR A 685 -15.18 -8.74 14.45
N MET A 686 -14.12 -9.55 14.38
CA MET A 686 -13.03 -9.51 15.37
C MET A 686 -11.83 -8.73 14.84
N ASP A 687 -11.41 -7.72 15.58
CA ASP A 687 -10.10 -7.10 15.40
C ASP A 687 -9.01 -8.04 15.95
N GLY A 688 -8.20 -8.59 15.05
CA GLY A 688 -7.12 -9.54 15.35
C GLY A 688 -5.75 -8.90 15.58
N ALA A 689 -5.68 -7.60 15.86
CA ALA A 689 -4.42 -6.95 16.23
C ALA A 689 -3.73 -7.59 17.45
N ASN A 690 -4.51 -8.21 18.34
CA ASN A 690 -4.05 -8.86 19.56
C ASN A 690 -3.86 -10.39 19.43
N MET A 691 -3.80 -10.92 18.20
CA MET A 691 -3.65 -12.36 17.95
C MET A 691 -2.38 -12.98 18.56
N ASN A 692 -1.35 -12.19 18.88
CA ASN A 692 -0.16 -12.71 19.56
C ASN A 692 -0.45 -13.33 20.95
N ALA A 693 -1.59 -13.02 21.56
CA ALA A 693 -2.07 -13.67 22.78
C ALA A 693 -2.93 -14.93 22.52
N GLN A 694 -3.33 -15.17 21.27
CA GLN A 694 -4.27 -16.25 20.89
C GLN A 694 -3.61 -17.41 20.15
N VAL A 695 -2.64 -17.16 19.26
CA VAL A 695 -2.05 -18.17 18.37
C VAL A 695 -1.61 -19.41 19.17
N GLY A 696 -2.14 -20.58 18.81
CA GLY A 696 -1.81 -21.84 19.50
C GLY A 696 -2.58 -22.12 20.80
N LEU A 697 -3.39 -21.18 21.29
CA LEU A 697 -4.15 -21.30 22.55
C LEU A 697 -5.67 -21.20 22.39
N THR A 698 -6.13 -20.30 21.51
CA THR A 698 -7.54 -20.11 21.14
C THR A 698 -7.62 -19.62 19.68
N SER A 699 -8.81 -19.38 19.14
CA SER A 699 -8.95 -18.83 17.79
C SER A 699 -10.19 -17.94 17.65
N PRO A 700 -10.17 -16.98 16.69
CA PRO A 700 -11.33 -16.17 16.33
C PRO A 700 -12.59 -17.01 16.06
N ALA A 701 -12.47 -18.12 15.33
CA ALA A 701 -13.62 -18.98 15.05
C ALA A 701 -14.17 -19.65 16.32
N LEU A 702 -13.31 -20.07 17.25
CA LEU A 702 -13.72 -20.71 18.51
C LEU A 702 -14.47 -19.76 19.45
N ILE A 703 -14.14 -18.46 19.43
CA ILE A 703 -14.88 -17.46 20.20
C ILE A 703 -16.21 -17.05 19.54
N GLY A 704 -16.48 -17.48 18.29
CA GLY A 704 -17.71 -17.18 17.55
C GLY A 704 -17.63 -15.97 16.61
N ALA A 705 -16.43 -15.53 16.22
CA ALA A 705 -16.29 -14.48 15.21
C ALA A 705 -16.61 -15.01 13.79
N ASP A 706 -17.19 -14.16 12.95
CA ASP A 706 -17.53 -14.50 11.54
C ASP A 706 -16.42 -14.07 10.57
N VAL A 707 -15.71 -12.99 10.90
CA VAL A 707 -14.61 -12.44 10.10
C VAL A 707 -13.59 -11.74 11.01
N CYS A 708 -12.32 -11.77 10.61
CA CYS A 708 -11.22 -11.13 11.32
C CYS A 708 -10.21 -10.56 10.34
N HIS A 709 -9.50 -9.52 10.76
CA HIS A 709 -8.23 -9.16 10.11
C HIS A 709 -7.04 -9.58 10.97
N LEU A 710 -5.91 -9.85 10.33
CA LEU A 710 -4.63 -10.10 11.00
C LEU A 710 -3.65 -8.96 10.69
N ASN A 711 -2.95 -8.46 11.70
CA ASN A 711 -1.78 -7.63 11.47
C ASN A 711 -0.55 -8.51 11.33
N LEU A 712 -0.17 -8.83 10.08
CA LEU A 712 1.08 -9.54 9.82
C LEU A 712 2.27 -8.77 10.39
N HIS A 713 2.34 -7.45 10.22
CA HIS A 713 3.38 -6.57 10.79
C HIS A 713 3.36 -6.39 12.32
N LYS A 714 2.65 -7.26 13.06
CA LYS A 714 2.58 -7.27 14.53
C LYS A 714 2.76 -8.70 15.05
N THR A 715 1.84 -9.58 14.68
CA THR A 715 1.80 -10.95 15.22
C THR A 715 2.71 -11.90 14.44
N PHE A 716 2.95 -11.62 13.17
CA PHE A 716 3.83 -12.37 12.29
C PHE A 716 4.99 -11.48 11.84
#